data_AF-A0A852VL03-F1
#
_entry.id   AF-A0A852VL03-F1
#
_cell.length_a   1.000
_cell.length_b   1.000
_cell.length_c   1.000
_cell.angle_alpha   90.00
_cell.angle_beta   90.00
_cell.angle_gamma   90.00
#
_symmetry.space_group_name_H-M   'P 1'
#
loop_
_entity.id
_entity.type
_entity.pdbx_description
1 polymer ?
#
loop_
_entity_poly.entity_id
_entity_poly.type
_entity_poly.pdbx_seq_one_letter_code
_entity_poly.pdbx_strand_id
1 'polypeptide(L)'
;MSHTVSHLYEFGSFSLDPVQRLLLRQGRPVSVTPKAFDLLVLMVENNGQLLVKEKLMDALWPRVSVEEGNLAVTVSHLRKILGDDRGKHIYIETVSKQGYRFVAQVVEGQEVPLESIDLHPKHVEEEPAAMTPIVYAALPSMLAGWKWMAGPAIALAGLLAMTGWWLASRHVATASANGRPIKSLAVLPFAMIGGAGSDEYLGLGTADALITRLSNTGKILVRPTSAIEKYRSSSISAEGAGKEQQVDAIIDGRIQREGNRVRMTVQMVRVADGAQLWAQAFDEEFTNIFSLEDEVSERVAHSIRLQLNNKEEKRFTKRPTENQEAYSAFVKGRYYWNKRTNEGMMKGLEFFREAIRMDPNFAEAYEGVADSYAALGLYAAIPPQEAFPAARDAANKALRMNEDLADAHATLGLIDFYYDWNGPAAQNEFQRAFDVNPNYAMAHSWNAENLAAMGRFPEALVEARRAVEEDPLSLSVNSNAGWTFCLAGHYEEAIQTLNKAIDIDPSFPRTHFRLGDVYETRGLYDQAITEFTHAVQLSGGDVYYTAGLGHAYAMAGRTREAREVLVTLLNKSAHQYVPAFAMAMIYAGLRENGQALNWLEKSSADHSTSMAYVKVDPTLNGLRSDPRFGELLQRVKF
;
A
#
# COMPACT_ATOMS: atom_id res chain seq x y z
N MET A 1 -29.51 15.56 -38.50
CA MET A 1 -28.31 16.39 -38.71
C MET A 1 -28.04 17.13 -37.42
N SER A 2 -26.99 16.74 -36.70
CA SER A 2 -26.33 17.57 -35.69
C SER A 2 -24.85 17.20 -35.82
N HIS A 3 -24.08 18.09 -36.44
CA HIS A 3 -22.64 17.95 -36.57
C HIS A 3 -22.03 18.20 -35.19
N THR A 4 -21.47 17.18 -34.54
CA THR A 4 -20.66 17.39 -33.35
C THR A 4 -19.28 17.81 -33.84
N VAL A 5 -18.98 19.10 -33.72
CA VAL A 5 -17.67 19.66 -34.08
C VAL A 5 -16.64 19.10 -33.10
N SER A 6 -15.62 18.39 -33.61
CA SER A 6 -14.48 17.89 -32.84
C SER A 6 -13.36 18.92 -32.95
N HIS A 7 -13.20 19.78 -31.94
CA HIS A 7 -12.15 20.80 -31.91
C HIS A 7 -10.84 20.17 -31.41
N LEU A 8 -9.92 19.87 -32.33
CA LEU A 8 -8.55 19.44 -31.99
C LEU A 8 -7.67 20.69 -31.82
N TYR A 9 -6.97 20.79 -30.68
CA TYR A 9 -6.07 21.90 -30.41
C TYR A 9 -4.61 21.46 -30.47
N GLU A 10 -3.78 22.18 -31.21
CA GLU A 10 -2.34 21.94 -31.26
C GLU A 10 -1.57 23.11 -30.66
N PHE A 11 -0.59 22.82 -29.81
CA PHE A 11 0.29 23.82 -29.20
C PHE A 11 1.65 23.22 -28.88
N GLY A 12 2.72 23.88 -29.31
CA GLY A 12 4.09 23.38 -29.13
C GLY A 12 4.26 21.95 -29.69
N SER A 13 4.66 21.00 -28.85
CA SER A 13 4.78 19.58 -29.23
C SER A 13 3.54 18.73 -28.90
N PHE A 14 2.42 19.37 -28.57
CA PHE A 14 1.22 18.71 -28.04
C PHE A 14 0.01 18.85 -28.97
N SER A 15 -0.80 17.80 -29.00
CA SER A 15 -2.14 17.79 -29.61
C SER A 15 -3.14 17.36 -28.55
N LEU A 16 -4.20 18.14 -28.37
CA LEU A 16 -5.23 17.97 -27.35
C LEU A 16 -6.57 17.70 -28.02
N ASP A 17 -7.16 16.56 -27.71
CA ASP A 17 -8.51 16.17 -28.10
C ASP A 17 -9.42 16.19 -26.85
N PRO A 18 -10.24 17.25 -26.67
CA PRO A 18 -11.16 17.34 -25.55
C PRO A 18 -12.26 16.26 -25.56
N VAL A 19 -12.67 15.78 -26.74
CA VAL A 19 -13.77 14.82 -26.90
C VAL A 19 -13.33 13.43 -26.47
N GLN A 20 -12.16 12.99 -26.92
CA GLN A 20 -11.57 11.71 -26.53
C GLN A 20 -10.80 11.78 -25.21
N ARG A 21 -10.70 12.97 -24.62
CA ARG A 21 -9.90 13.27 -23.41
C ARG A 21 -8.45 12.81 -23.53
N LEU A 22 -7.85 13.07 -24.69
CA LEU A 22 -6.50 12.61 -25.04
C LEU A 22 -5.55 13.79 -25.19
N LEU A 23 -4.42 13.73 -24.49
CA LEU A 23 -3.29 14.61 -24.72
C LEU A 23 -2.16 13.80 -25.35
N LEU A 24 -1.74 14.18 -26.55
CA LEU A 24 -0.62 13.58 -27.25
C LEU A 24 0.59 14.51 -27.18
N ARG A 25 1.78 13.96 -27.00
CA ARG A 25 3.06 14.66 -27.19
C ARG A 25 3.84 13.96 -28.29
N GLN A 26 4.07 14.64 -29.41
CA GLN A 26 4.71 14.05 -30.60
C GLN A 26 4.03 12.73 -31.02
N GLY A 27 2.69 12.69 -31.01
CA GLY A 27 1.89 11.51 -31.38
C GLY A 27 1.79 10.40 -30.33
N ARG A 28 2.40 10.54 -29.14
CA ARG A 28 2.30 9.56 -28.04
C ARG A 28 1.37 10.04 -26.92
N PRO A 29 0.47 9.18 -26.38
CA PRO A 29 -0.37 9.54 -25.24
C PRO A 29 0.44 9.94 -24.02
N VAL A 30 0.04 11.05 -23.39
CA VAL A 30 0.58 11.53 -22.11
C VAL A 30 -0.51 11.38 -21.06
N SER A 31 -0.18 10.72 -19.95
CA SER A 31 -1.12 10.56 -18.83
C SER A 31 -1.31 11.89 -18.10
N VAL A 32 -2.57 12.32 -17.96
CA VAL A 32 -2.98 13.55 -17.28
C VAL A 32 -4.12 13.21 -16.32
N THR A 33 -4.08 13.73 -15.09
CA THR A 33 -5.20 13.54 -14.16
C THR A 33 -6.47 14.23 -14.68
N PRO A 34 -7.68 13.73 -14.38
CA PRO A 34 -8.91 14.29 -14.93
C PRO A 34 -9.04 15.80 -14.73
N LYS A 35 -8.70 16.30 -13.53
CA LYS A 35 -8.76 17.74 -13.22
C LYS A 35 -7.69 18.59 -13.88
N ALA A 36 -6.47 18.07 -14.02
CA ALA A 36 -5.43 18.78 -14.78
C ALA A 36 -5.77 18.83 -16.28
N PHE A 37 -6.43 17.79 -16.79
CA PHE A 37 -6.94 17.76 -18.15
C PHE A 37 -8.05 18.79 -18.37
N ASP A 38 -9.05 18.82 -17.47
CA ASP A 38 -10.14 19.81 -17.53
C ASP A 38 -9.61 21.25 -17.47
N LEU A 39 -8.60 21.50 -16.62
CA LEU A 39 -7.93 22.80 -16.54
C LEU A 39 -7.19 23.15 -17.83
N LEU A 40 -6.49 22.17 -18.44
CA LEU A 40 -5.79 22.38 -19.71
C LEU A 40 -6.75 22.74 -20.83
N VAL A 41 -7.89 22.05 -20.93
CA VAL A 41 -8.94 22.36 -21.93
C VAL A 41 -9.43 23.80 -21.73
N LEU A 42 -9.83 24.17 -20.51
CA LEU A 42 -10.28 25.54 -20.19
C LEU A 42 -9.23 26.60 -20.55
N MET A 43 -7.95 26.32 -20.28
CA MET A 43 -6.84 27.21 -20.59
C MET A 43 -6.58 27.37 -22.08
N VAL A 44 -6.64 26.27 -22.84
CA VAL A 44 -6.41 26.25 -24.30
C VAL A 44 -7.58 26.89 -25.05
N GLU A 45 -8.82 26.63 -24.63
CA GLU A 45 -10.02 27.27 -25.20
C GLU A 45 -10.05 28.78 -24.97
N ASN A 46 -9.45 29.25 -23.87
CA ASN A 46 -9.32 30.67 -23.54
C ASN A 46 -7.88 31.17 -23.78
N ASN A 47 -7.20 30.65 -24.81
CA ASN A 47 -5.81 30.97 -25.11
C ASN A 47 -5.53 32.48 -25.11
N GLY A 48 -4.45 32.89 -24.46
CA GLY A 48 -4.03 34.29 -24.34
C GLY A 48 -4.86 35.13 -23.36
N GLN A 49 -5.99 34.64 -22.84
CA GLN A 49 -6.81 35.37 -21.87
C GLN A 49 -6.39 35.07 -20.42
N LEU A 50 -6.51 36.07 -19.55
CA LEU A 50 -6.33 35.87 -18.12
C LEU A 50 -7.56 35.18 -17.52
N LEU A 51 -7.36 33.98 -17.00
CA LEU A 51 -8.37 33.27 -16.24
C LEU A 51 -8.16 33.54 -14.74
N VAL A 52 -9.08 34.30 -14.15
CA VAL A 52 -9.08 34.63 -12.71
C VAL A 52 -9.33 33.39 -11.87
N LYS A 53 -8.68 33.30 -10.71
CA LYS A 53 -8.68 32.09 -9.87
C LYS A 53 -10.07 31.64 -9.46
N GLU A 54 -10.93 32.57 -9.05
CA GLU A 54 -12.32 32.27 -8.64
C GLU A 54 -13.10 31.57 -9.76
N LYS A 55 -13.02 32.10 -10.99
CA LYS A 55 -13.70 31.52 -12.16
C LYS A 55 -13.12 30.14 -12.54
N LEU A 56 -11.81 29.95 -12.40
CA LEU A 56 -11.17 28.64 -12.60
C LEU A 56 -11.62 27.63 -11.55
N MET A 57 -11.73 28.05 -10.30
CA MET A 57 -12.16 27.21 -9.19
C MET A 57 -13.62 26.78 -9.37
N ASP A 58 -14.51 27.71 -9.69
CA ASP A 58 -15.93 27.43 -9.91
C ASP A 58 -16.16 26.51 -11.11
N ALA A 59 -15.37 26.66 -12.18
CA ALA A 59 -15.46 25.82 -13.36
C ALA A 59 -14.92 24.39 -13.12
N LEU A 60 -13.83 24.25 -12.39
CA LEU A 60 -13.18 22.95 -12.13
C LEU A 60 -13.84 22.17 -11.00
N TRP A 61 -14.40 22.85 -10.00
CA TRP A 61 -15.03 22.24 -8.83
C TRP A 61 -16.45 22.78 -8.61
N PRO A 62 -17.38 22.57 -9.57
CA PRO A 62 -18.74 23.05 -9.41
C PRO A 62 -19.37 22.38 -8.19
N ARG A 63 -19.86 23.19 -7.24
CA ARG A 63 -20.54 22.78 -5.98
C ARG A 63 -19.63 22.17 -4.90
N VAL A 64 -18.32 22.35 -4.98
CA VAL A 64 -17.37 21.94 -3.92
C VAL A 64 -16.52 23.14 -3.53
N SER A 65 -16.55 23.53 -2.26
CA SER A 65 -15.67 24.57 -1.74
C SER A 65 -14.25 24.00 -1.61
N VAL A 66 -13.33 24.48 -2.43
CA VAL A 66 -11.93 24.07 -2.43
C VAL A 66 -11.04 25.27 -2.14
N GLU A 67 -9.96 25.04 -1.39
CA GLU A 67 -8.96 26.08 -1.11
C GLU A 67 -8.13 26.41 -2.36
N GLU A 68 -7.70 27.66 -2.48
CA GLU A 68 -6.90 28.19 -3.62
C GLU A 68 -5.61 27.40 -3.86
N GLY A 69 -5.07 26.76 -2.82
CA GLY A 69 -3.90 25.87 -2.90
C GLY A 69 -4.11 24.69 -3.86
N ASN A 70 -5.34 24.18 -4.01
CA ASN A 70 -5.65 23.07 -4.92
C ASN A 70 -5.48 23.46 -6.39
N LEU A 71 -5.83 24.70 -6.76
CA LEU A 71 -5.57 25.23 -8.10
C LEU A 71 -4.07 25.38 -8.36
N ALA A 72 -3.32 25.86 -7.37
CA ALA A 72 -1.86 26.00 -7.49
C ALA A 72 -1.16 24.64 -7.68
N VAL A 73 -1.58 23.60 -6.95
CA VAL A 73 -1.09 22.22 -7.12
C VAL A 73 -1.45 21.69 -8.50
N THR A 74 -2.69 21.88 -8.95
CA THR A 74 -3.15 21.42 -10.27
C THR A 74 -2.38 22.09 -11.41
N VAL A 75 -2.14 23.40 -11.32
CA VAL A 75 -1.30 24.14 -12.28
C VAL A 75 0.15 23.66 -12.24
N SER A 76 0.71 23.41 -11.05
CA SER A 76 2.08 22.90 -10.91
C SER A 76 2.23 21.50 -11.54
N HIS A 77 1.23 20.64 -11.36
CA HIS A 77 1.19 19.32 -11.99
C HIS A 77 1.11 19.44 -13.51
N LEU A 78 0.23 20.31 -14.02
CA LEU A 78 0.06 20.54 -15.45
C LEU A 78 1.34 21.10 -16.10
N ARG A 79 2.04 22.03 -15.44
CA ARG A 79 3.34 22.54 -15.89
C ARG A 79 4.40 21.43 -15.99
N LYS A 80 4.46 20.52 -15.02
CA LYS A 80 5.38 19.37 -15.05
C LYS A 80 5.11 18.46 -16.26
N ILE A 81 3.83 18.22 -16.58
CA ILE A 81 3.41 17.43 -17.75
C ILE A 81 3.81 18.12 -19.06
N LEU A 82 3.60 19.43 -19.16
CA LEU A 82 3.93 20.23 -20.35
C LEU A 82 5.44 20.49 -20.49
N GLY A 83 6.24 20.16 -19.47
CA GLY A 83 7.68 20.44 -19.44
C GLY A 83 8.00 21.92 -19.20
N ASP A 84 7.10 22.65 -18.53
CA ASP A 84 7.22 24.07 -18.21
C ASP A 84 7.85 24.22 -16.80
N ASP A 85 9.15 24.53 -16.71
CA ASP A 85 9.85 24.70 -15.43
C ASP A 85 9.64 26.09 -14.81
N ARG A 86 10.05 26.26 -13.55
CA ARG A 86 9.87 27.50 -12.75
C ARG A 86 10.60 28.74 -13.28
N GLY A 87 11.33 28.68 -14.40
CA GLY A 87 12.09 29.79 -14.96
C GLY A 87 11.71 30.24 -16.37
N LYS A 88 10.92 29.48 -17.15
CA LYS A 88 10.68 29.80 -18.58
C LYS A 88 9.22 29.99 -19.03
N HIS A 89 8.21 29.68 -18.21
CA HIS A 89 6.77 29.92 -18.45
C HIS A 89 6.34 29.81 -19.93
N ILE A 90 6.69 28.71 -20.59
CA ILE A 90 6.52 28.50 -22.03
C ILE A 90 5.04 28.29 -22.38
N TYR A 91 4.26 27.68 -21.49
CA TYR A 91 2.86 27.32 -21.74
C TYR A 91 1.90 28.01 -20.78
N ILE A 92 2.23 28.06 -19.49
CA ILE A 92 1.35 28.63 -18.47
C ILE A 92 2.08 29.71 -17.69
N GLU A 93 1.61 30.95 -17.80
CA GLU A 93 2.09 32.10 -17.06
C GLU A 93 1.26 32.30 -15.78
N THR A 94 1.93 32.57 -14.65
CA THR A 94 1.24 33.00 -13.42
C THR A 94 1.15 34.53 -13.40
N VAL A 95 -0.06 35.07 -13.39
CA VAL A 95 -0.27 36.50 -13.16
C VAL A 95 -0.51 36.70 -11.67
N SER A 96 0.50 37.28 -11.00
CA SER A 96 0.54 37.42 -9.54
C SER A 96 -0.76 38.00 -8.97
N LYS A 97 -1.30 37.32 -7.95
CA LYS A 97 -2.55 37.66 -7.23
C LYS A 97 -3.84 37.66 -8.06
N GLN A 98 -3.82 37.32 -9.34
CA GLN A 98 -5.03 37.37 -10.19
C GLN A 98 -5.42 36.00 -10.74
N GLY A 99 -4.47 35.23 -11.28
CA GLY A 99 -4.80 33.97 -11.95
C GLY A 99 -3.72 33.49 -12.89
N TYR A 100 -4.14 32.77 -13.93
CA TYR A 100 -3.25 32.09 -14.86
C TYR A 100 -3.62 32.39 -16.30
N ARG A 101 -2.63 32.39 -17.18
CA ARG A 101 -2.80 32.62 -18.61
C ARG A 101 -2.08 31.53 -19.39
N PHE A 102 -2.75 30.97 -20.39
CA PHE A 102 -2.09 30.12 -21.38
C PHE A 102 -1.43 31.01 -22.43
N VAL A 103 -0.11 30.87 -22.60
CA VAL A 103 0.71 31.80 -23.41
C VAL A 103 1.30 31.16 -24.65
N ALA A 104 1.19 29.83 -24.80
CA ALA A 104 1.62 29.17 -26.01
C ALA A 104 0.65 29.46 -27.17
N GLN A 105 1.19 29.53 -28.40
CA GLN A 105 0.37 29.67 -29.59
C GLN A 105 -0.45 28.39 -29.80
N VAL A 106 -1.78 28.53 -29.80
CA VAL A 106 -2.73 27.44 -30.06
C VAL A 106 -3.21 27.56 -31.51
N VAL A 107 -3.09 26.46 -32.26
CA VAL A 107 -3.65 26.29 -33.60
C VAL A 107 -4.82 25.33 -33.49
N GLU A 108 -5.97 25.73 -34.01
CA GLU A 108 -7.15 24.88 -34.09
C GLU A 108 -7.08 24.08 -35.40
N GLY A 109 -6.94 22.76 -35.29
CA GLY A 109 -6.81 21.88 -36.45
C GLY A 109 -8.17 21.61 -37.12
N GLN A 110 -8.19 21.53 -38.46
CA GLN A 110 -9.33 20.97 -39.21
C GLN A 110 -9.21 19.44 -39.33
N GLU A 111 -10.38 18.77 -39.36
CA GLU A 111 -10.61 17.32 -39.38
C GLU A 111 -9.50 16.47 -40.04
N VAL A 112 -8.97 15.49 -39.29
CA VAL A 112 -8.19 14.38 -39.84
C VAL A 112 -8.94 13.07 -39.59
N PRO A 113 -9.31 12.29 -40.63
CA PRO A 113 -9.97 11.00 -40.47
C PRO A 113 -9.08 9.96 -39.77
N LEU A 114 -9.69 9.16 -38.89
CA LEU A 114 -9.07 8.15 -37.99
C LEU A 114 -8.31 7.00 -38.67
N GLU A 115 -8.10 7.01 -39.99
CA GLU A 115 -7.42 5.91 -40.71
C GLU A 115 -5.88 5.99 -40.68
N SER A 116 -5.27 7.05 -40.15
CA SER A 116 -3.81 7.25 -40.22
C SER A 116 -3.02 7.02 -38.92
N ILE A 117 -3.61 6.42 -37.88
CA ILE A 117 -2.88 6.08 -36.64
C ILE A 117 -2.54 4.59 -36.65
N ASP A 118 -1.33 4.26 -37.08
CA ASP A 118 -0.81 2.89 -37.11
C ASP A 118 -0.41 2.44 -35.69
N LEU A 119 -1.18 1.50 -35.13
CA LEU A 119 -1.03 0.98 -33.76
C LEU A 119 -0.23 -0.34 -33.67
N HIS A 120 0.71 -0.58 -34.58
CA HIS A 120 1.56 -1.77 -34.52
C HIS A 120 3.02 -1.43 -34.18
N PRO A 121 3.56 -1.92 -33.04
CA PRO A 121 5.00 -1.85 -32.78
C PRO A 121 5.73 -2.88 -33.64
N LYS A 122 6.77 -2.44 -34.37
CA LYS A 122 7.67 -3.33 -35.13
C LYS A 122 8.31 -4.36 -34.19
N HIS A 123 8.01 -5.64 -34.41
CA HIS A 123 8.74 -6.75 -33.80
C HIS A 123 10.08 -6.98 -34.50
N VAL A 124 11.10 -7.25 -33.68
CA VAL A 124 12.44 -7.69 -34.06
C VAL A 124 12.37 -9.15 -34.50
N GLU A 125 13.09 -9.48 -35.57
CA GLU A 125 13.17 -10.80 -36.20
C GLU A 125 13.75 -11.88 -35.28
N GLU A 126 13.07 -13.03 -35.17
CA GLU A 126 13.69 -14.33 -34.92
C GLU A 126 13.10 -15.34 -35.93
N GLU A 127 14.00 -16.09 -36.59
CA GLU A 127 13.72 -17.07 -37.64
C GLU A 127 12.90 -18.29 -37.14
N PRO A 128 11.96 -18.84 -37.94
CA PRO A 128 11.15 -19.98 -37.52
C PRO A 128 11.73 -21.33 -37.96
N ALA A 129 11.73 -22.31 -37.03
CA ALA A 129 11.85 -23.72 -37.35
C ALA A 129 10.51 -24.27 -37.89
N ALA A 130 10.62 -25.03 -38.97
CA ALA A 130 9.52 -25.50 -39.81
C ALA A 130 8.54 -26.46 -39.12
N MET A 131 7.25 -26.33 -39.45
CA MET A 131 6.31 -27.45 -39.56
C MET A 131 5.32 -27.22 -40.72
N THR A 132 5.08 -28.31 -41.44
CA THR A 132 4.43 -28.46 -42.74
C THR A 132 2.89 -28.38 -42.72
N PRO A 133 2.24 -28.18 -43.89
CA PRO A 133 0.88 -27.63 -43.98
C PRO A 133 -0.21 -28.71 -44.12
N ILE A 134 -1.45 -28.33 -43.80
CA ILE A 134 -2.64 -29.02 -44.32
C ILE A 134 -3.48 -28.02 -45.13
N VAL A 135 -3.69 -28.40 -46.37
CA VAL A 135 -4.42 -27.74 -47.46
C VAL A 135 -5.91 -28.10 -47.39
N TYR A 136 -6.80 -27.12 -47.59
CA TYR A 136 -8.04 -27.26 -48.37
C TYR A 136 -8.38 -25.88 -48.95
N ALA A 137 -8.07 -25.63 -50.23
CA ALA A 137 -8.92 -25.85 -51.40
C ALA A 137 -9.91 -24.69 -51.64
N ALA A 138 -9.55 -23.85 -52.61
CA ALA A 138 -10.38 -22.81 -53.23
C ALA A 138 -11.47 -23.43 -54.11
N LEU A 139 -12.52 -22.64 -54.44
CA LEU A 139 -13.22 -22.54 -55.74
C LEU A 139 -14.44 -21.58 -55.64
N PRO A 140 -15.04 -21.07 -56.75
CA PRO A 140 -14.73 -19.75 -57.31
C PRO A 140 -15.98 -18.84 -57.46
N SER A 141 -15.73 -17.60 -57.90
CA SER A 141 -16.73 -16.67 -58.42
C SER A 141 -17.37 -17.17 -59.72
N MET A 142 -18.70 -17.01 -59.90
CA MET A 142 -19.30 -16.45 -61.12
C MET A 142 -20.84 -16.35 -61.12
N LEU A 143 -21.33 -15.26 -61.73
CA LEU A 143 -22.65 -14.97 -62.33
C LEU A 143 -23.82 -14.68 -61.36
N ALA A 144 -24.26 -13.43 -61.20
CA ALA A 144 -24.98 -12.56 -62.14
C ALA A 144 -26.39 -13.07 -62.52
N GLY A 145 -27.40 -12.40 -61.97
CA GLY A 145 -28.72 -12.26 -62.60
C GLY A 145 -29.90 -12.89 -61.87
N TRP A 146 -30.48 -12.19 -60.88
CA TRP A 146 -31.94 -12.07 -60.80
C TRP A 146 -32.34 -10.85 -59.98
N LYS A 147 -33.01 -9.92 -60.64
CA LYS A 147 -33.58 -8.72 -60.05
C LYS A 147 -35.03 -9.01 -59.60
N TRP A 148 -35.31 -8.69 -58.33
CA TRP A 148 -36.60 -8.23 -57.80
C TRP A 148 -37.68 -9.28 -57.57
N MET A 149 -37.72 -9.86 -56.36
CA MET A 149 -38.94 -10.20 -55.59
C MET A 149 -38.59 -10.72 -54.17
N ALA A 150 -37.77 -10.00 -53.40
CA ALA A 150 -37.48 -10.38 -52.00
C ALA A 150 -37.38 -9.19 -51.02
N GLY A 151 -37.79 -7.99 -51.44
CA GLY A 151 -37.74 -6.79 -50.59
C GLY A 151 -38.54 -6.90 -49.28
N PRO A 152 -39.78 -7.43 -49.28
CA PRO A 152 -40.58 -7.48 -48.04
C PRO A 152 -40.14 -8.61 -47.08
N ALA A 153 -39.65 -9.74 -47.61
CA ALA A 153 -39.26 -10.90 -46.81
C ALA A 153 -37.91 -10.69 -46.10
N ILE A 154 -36.96 -10.00 -46.74
CA ILE A 154 -35.65 -9.67 -46.15
C ILE A 154 -35.78 -8.57 -45.10
N ALA A 155 -36.70 -7.61 -45.29
CA ALA A 155 -36.98 -6.59 -44.28
C ALA A 155 -37.64 -7.18 -43.03
N LEU A 156 -38.56 -8.15 -43.17
CA LEU A 156 -39.20 -8.81 -42.03
C LEU A 156 -38.26 -9.80 -41.32
N ALA A 157 -37.42 -10.52 -42.06
CA ALA A 157 -36.37 -11.37 -41.49
C ALA A 157 -35.29 -10.53 -40.79
N GLY A 158 -34.93 -9.37 -41.34
CA GLY A 158 -34.05 -8.40 -40.71
C GLY A 158 -34.66 -7.78 -39.44
N LEU A 159 -35.96 -7.48 -39.45
CA LEU A 159 -36.66 -6.98 -38.26
C LEU A 159 -36.77 -8.06 -37.17
N LEU A 160 -37.08 -9.30 -37.54
CA LEU A 160 -37.16 -10.45 -36.62
C LEU A 160 -35.77 -10.85 -36.10
N ALA A 161 -34.72 -10.75 -36.92
CA ALA A 161 -33.33 -10.95 -36.50
C ALA A 161 -32.84 -9.79 -35.62
N MET A 162 -33.27 -8.55 -35.87
CA MET A 162 -32.98 -7.41 -35.01
C MET A 162 -33.74 -7.47 -33.69
N THR A 163 -35.02 -7.86 -33.67
CA THR A 163 -35.75 -8.06 -32.42
C THR A 163 -35.27 -9.30 -31.68
N GLY A 164 -34.89 -10.36 -32.41
CA GLY A 164 -34.26 -11.56 -31.86
C GLY A 164 -32.88 -11.26 -31.31
N TRP A 165 -32.07 -10.44 -31.97
CA TRP A 165 -30.78 -9.97 -31.49
C TRP A 165 -30.91 -8.91 -30.38
N TRP A 166 -31.98 -8.12 -30.35
CA TRP A 166 -32.28 -7.16 -29.27
C TRP A 166 -32.83 -7.86 -28.01
N LEU A 167 -33.64 -8.91 -28.17
CA LEU A 167 -34.09 -9.78 -27.08
C LEU A 167 -32.97 -10.72 -26.62
N ALA A 168 -32.16 -11.26 -27.53
CA ALA A 168 -30.98 -12.06 -27.20
C ALA A 168 -29.86 -11.20 -26.62
N SER A 169 -29.66 -9.94 -27.01
CA SER A 169 -28.70 -9.04 -26.37
C SER A 169 -29.20 -8.53 -25.01
N ARG A 170 -30.51 -8.42 -24.80
CA ARG A 170 -31.08 -8.22 -23.46
C ARG A 170 -30.95 -9.47 -22.57
N HIS A 171 -31.03 -10.67 -23.15
CA HIS A 171 -30.79 -11.92 -22.40
C HIS A 171 -29.31 -12.29 -22.24
N VAL A 172 -28.43 -11.87 -23.16
CA VAL A 172 -26.96 -12.01 -23.07
C VAL A 172 -26.36 -10.95 -22.15
N ALA A 173 -26.96 -9.75 -22.06
CA ALA A 173 -26.63 -8.77 -21.02
C ALA A 173 -27.05 -9.22 -19.60
N THR A 174 -27.99 -10.16 -19.47
CA THR A 174 -28.33 -10.79 -18.18
C THR A 174 -27.71 -12.18 -17.98
N ALA A 175 -27.13 -12.80 -19.01
CA ALA A 175 -26.55 -14.15 -18.94
C ALA A 175 -25.01 -14.20 -18.95
N SER A 176 -24.33 -13.04 -19.04
CA SER A 176 -22.90 -12.92 -18.76
C SER A 176 -22.60 -12.41 -17.33
N ALA A 177 -23.60 -12.47 -16.44
CA ALA A 177 -23.44 -12.21 -15.01
C ALA A 177 -22.87 -13.41 -14.23
N ASN A 178 -22.21 -14.36 -14.90
CA ASN A 178 -21.22 -15.20 -14.23
C ASN A 178 -19.97 -14.35 -14.03
N GLY A 179 -20.00 -13.60 -12.93
CA GLY A 179 -19.07 -12.54 -12.59
C GLY A 179 -17.61 -12.99 -12.64
N ARG A 180 -16.72 -12.04 -12.96
CA ARG A 180 -15.29 -12.21 -12.70
C ARG A 180 -15.11 -12.73 -11.27
N PRO A 181 -14.30 -13.78 -11.07
CA PRO A 181 -14.06 -14.32 -9.74
C PRO A 181 -13.45 -13.23 -8.86
N ILE A 182 -14.01 -13.04 -7.67
CA ILE A 182 -13.48 -12.12 -6.67
C ILE A 182 -12.22 -12.76 -6.10
N LYS A 183 -11.06 -12.17 -6.40
CA LYS A 183 -9.76 -12.63 -5.91
C LYS A 183 -9.21 -11.69 -4.83
N SER A 184 -9.74 -10.48 -4.75
CA SER A 184 -9.31 -9.46 -3.79
C SER A 184 -10.48 -8.69 -3.19
N LEU A 185 -10.37 -8.34 -1.90
CA LEU A 185 -11.44 -7.73 -1.11
C LEU A 185 -10.87 -6.69 -0.13
N ALA A 186 -11.57 -5.58 0.08
CA ALA A 186 -11.31 -4.69 1.20
C ALA A 186 -12.56 -4.53 2.09
N VAL A 187 -12.36 -4.43 3.40
CA VAL A 187 -13.44 -4.18 4.37
C VAL A 187 -13.26 -2.78 4.91
N LEU A 188 -14.19 -1.88 4.59
CA LEU A 188 -14.10 -0.49 5.05
C LEU A 188 -14.45 -0.36 6.53
N PRO A 189 -13.92 0.65 7.25
CA PRO A 189 -14.36 0.95 8.61
C PRO A 189 -15.87 1.24 8.61
N PHE A 190 -16.63 0.55 9.46
CA PHE A 190 -18.08 0.69 9.45
C PHE A 190 -18.47 2.08 9.97
N ALA A 191 -19.30 2.79 9.22
CA ALA A 191 -19.70 4.15 9.58
C ALA A 191 -20.70 4.14 10.75
N MET A 192 -20.45 4.96 11.78
CA MET A 192 -21.34 5.10 12.93
C MET A 192 -22.40 6.19 12.68
N ILE A 193 -23.68 5.85 12.84
CA ILE A 193 -24.79 6.81 12.78
C ILE A 193 -25.22 7.13 14.22
N GLY A 194 -24.99 8.38 14.65
CA GLY A 194 -25.50 8.90 15.94
C GLY A 194 -24.67 8.59 17.19
N GLY A 195 -23.45 8.07 17.06
CA GLY A 195 -22.58 7.72 18.19
C GLY A 195 -21.68 8.85 18.69
N ALA A 196 -21.47 8.94 20.01
CA ALA A 196 -20.44 9.77 20.63
C ALA A 196 -19.03 9.16 20.42
N GLY A 197 -17.97 9.96 20.56
CA GLY A 197 -16.58 9.54 20.31
C GLY A 197 -16.06 8.34 21.13
N SER A 198 -16.79 7.85 22.13
CA SER A 198 -16.46 6.63 22.87
C SER A 198 -16.66 5.34 22.06
N ASP A 199 -17.49 5.37 21.03
CA ASP A 199 -17.92 4.18 20.26
C ASP A 199 -17.16 4.06 18.92
N GLU A 200 -16.22 4.98 18.69
CA GLU A 200 -15.48 5.11 17.43
C GLU A 200 -14.54 3.92 17.13
N TYR A 201 -14.23 3.10 18.15
CA TYR A 201 -13.45 1.87 17.99
C TYR A 201 -14.27 0.74 17.37
N LEU A 202 -15.60 0.76 17.46
CA LEU A 202 -16.47 -0.33 16.99
C LEU A 202 -16.42 -0.46 15.47
N GLY A 203 -16.50 0.66 14.76
CA GLY A 203 -16.51 0.65 13.29
C GLY A 203 -15.24 0.05 12.68
N LEU A 204 -14.07 0.43 13.21
CA LEU A 204 -12.78 -0.09 12.77
C LEU A 204 -12.52 -1.50 13.33
N GLY A 205 -12.92 -1.77 14.57
CA GLY A 205 -12.78 -3.07 15.21
C GLY A 205 -13.57 -4.17 14.52
N THR A 206 -14.81 -3.90 14.11
CA THR A 206 -15.63 -4.82 13.31
C THR A 206 -15.01 -5.09 11.94
N ALA A 207 -14.44 -4.06 11.30
CA ALA A 207 -13.72 -4.23 10.04
C ALA A 207 -12.47 -5.11 10.23
N ASP A 208 -11.65 -4.86 11.24
CA ASP A 208 -10.45 -5.65 11.58
C ASP A 208 -10.79 -7.11 11.84
N ALA A 209 -11.85 -7.38 12.62
CA ALA A 209 -12.29 -8.73 12.91
C ALA A 209 -12.76 -9.49 11.65
N LEU A 210 -13.51 -8.82 10.77
CA LEU A 210 -13.90 -9.37 9.46
C LEU A 210 -12.68 -9.65 8.59
N ILE A 211 -11.72 -8.72 8.53
CA ILE A 211 -10.48 -8.88 7.77
C ILE A 211 -9.74 -10.12 8.27
N THR A 212 -9.46 -10.22 9.57
CA THR A 212 -8.73 -11.37 10.15
C THR A 212 -9.41 -12.71 9.80
N ARG A 213 -10.74 -12.80 9.95
CA ARG A 213 -11.47 -14.04 9.63
C ARG A 213 -11.41 -14.39 8.13
N LEU A 214 -11.52 -13.39 7.25
CA LEU A 214 -11.51 -13.60 5.81
C LEU A 214 -10.09 -13.91 5.28
N SER A 215 -9.06 -13.30 5.85
CA SER A 215 -7.65 -13.52 5.50
C SER A 215 -7.20 -14.96 5.75
N ASN A 216 -7.66 -15.58 6.85
CA ASN A 216 -7.30 -16.95 7.23
C ASN A 216 -7.86 -18.05 6.29
N THR A 217 -8.58 -17.66 5.23
CA THR A 217 -9.07 -18.59 4.20
C THR A 217 -8.04 -18.92 3.14
N GLY A 218 -7.02 -18.08 2.95
CA GLY A 218 -5.93 -18.25 1.97
C GLY A 218 -6.35 -18.22 0.49
N LYS A 219 -7.64 -17.99 0.17
CA LYS A 219 -8.18 -18.07 -1.21
C LYS A 219 -8.54 -16.71 -1.82
N ILE A 220 -8.64 -15.68 -0.99
CA ILE A 220 -8.90 -14.30 -1.39
C ILE A 220 -7.85 -13.43 -0.71
N LEU A 221 -7.28 -12.50 -1.46
CA LEU A 221 -6.47 -11.43 -0.91
C LEU A 221 -7.36 -10.42 -0.19
N VAL A 222 -7.27 -10.34 1.13
CA VAL A 222 -8.03 -9.38 1.92
C VAL A 222 -7.10 -8.26 2.35
N ARG A 223 -7.46 -7.01 2.02
CA ARG A 223 -6.67 -5.83 2.41
C ARG A 223 -6.67 -5.68 3.93
N PRO A 224 -5.51 -5.47 4.56
CA PRO A 224 -5.41 -5.36 6.00
C PRO A 224 -6.01 -4.05 6.52
N THR A 225 -6.28 -4.03 7.82
CA THR A 225 -6.91 -2.90 8.53
C THR A 225 -6.17 -1.59 8.36
N SER A 226 -4.83 -1.63 8.30
CA SER A 226 -3.99 -0.47 8.06
C SER A 226 -4.27 0.21 6.70
N ALA A 227 -4.60 -0.57 5.67
CA ALA A 227 -4.84 -0.05 4.33
C ALA A 227 -6.18 0.71 4.22
N ILE A 228 -7.14 0.39 5.10
CA ILE A 228 -8.52 0.90 5.06
C ILE A 228 -8.81 1.94 6.15
N GLU A 229 -7.93 2.12 7.14
CA GLU A 229 -8.14 3.04 8.27
C GLU A 229 -8.39 4.48 7.81
N LYS A 230 -7.71 4.93 6.75
CA LYS A 230 -7.87 6.27 6.16
C LYS A 230 -9.29 6.57 5.66
N TYR A 231 -10.12 5.56 5.44
CA TYR A 231 -11.51 5.76 4.97
C TYR A 231 -12.49 6.08 6.08
N ARG A 232 -12.07 6.08 7.35
CA ARG A 232 -12.92 6.35 8.52
C ARG A 232 -13.66 7.69 8.44
N SER A 233 -13.00 8.72 7.92
CA SER A 233 -13.50 10.10 7.83
C SER A 233 -13.59 10.61 6.39
N SER A 234 -13.36 9.73 5.40
CA SER A 234 -13.34 10.10 3.99
C SER A 234 -14.77 10.13 3.43
N SER A 235 -15.08 11.15 2.63
CA SER A 235 -16.32 11.23 1.87
C SER A 235 -16.28 10.41 0.56
N ILE A 236 -15.26 9.56 0.38
CA ILE A 236 -15.13 8.71 -0.80
C ILE A 236 -16.22 7.63 -0.80
N SER A 237 -16.75 7.31 -1.98
CA SER A 237 -17.70 6.20 -2.09
C SER A 237 -16.98 4.85 -1.91
N ALA A 238 -17.74 3.81 -1.58
CA ALA A 238 -17.21 2.45 -1.49
C ALA A 238 -16.48 2.04 -2.78
N GLU A 239 -17.02 2.37 -3.96
CA GLU A 239 -16.35 2.07 -5.24
C GLU A 239 -15.06 2.86 -5.43
N GLY A 240 -15.02 4.12 -4.97
CA GLY A 240 -13.82 4.94 -5.01
C GLY A 240 -12.71 4.37 -4.12
N ALA A 241 -13.06 3.99 -2.89
CA ALA A 241 -12.14 3.29 -1.99
C ALA A 241 -11.66 1.98 -2.63
N GLY A 242 -12.52 1.24 -3.31
CA GLY A 242 -12.16 -0.05 -3.93
C GLY A 242 -11.19 0.07 -5.08
N LYS A 243 -11.33 1.13 -5.89
CA LYS A 243 -10.37 1.46 -6.94
C LYS A 243 -9.02 1.83 -6.36
N GLU A 244 -8.99 2.61 -5.28
CA GLU A 244 -7.76 3.01 -4.61
C GLU A 244 -7.07 1.82 -3.93
N GLN A 245 -7.85 0.93 -3.30
CA GLN A 245 -7.38 -0.31 -2.69
C GLN A 245 -7.01 -1.40 -3.71
N GLN A 246 -7.29 -1.16 -5.00
CA GLN A 246 -7.03 -2.11 -6.09
C GLN A 246 -7.61 -3.50 -5.77
N VAL A 247 -8.90 -3.55 -5.41
CA VAL A 247 -9.62 -4.78 -5.08
C VAL A 247 -10.78 -5.06 -6.05
N ASP A 248 -11.19 -6.31 -6.15
CA ASP A 248 -12.32 -6.73 -6.99
C ASP A 248 -13.67 -6.38 -6.36
N ALA A 249 -13.75 -6.42 -5.02
CA ALA A 249 -14.95 -6.14 -4.25
C ALA A 249 -14.63 -5.39 -2.95
N ILE A 250 -15.65 -4.72 -2.41
CA ILE A 250 -15.60 -4.08 -1.10
C ILE A 250 -16.76 -4.53 -0.23
N ILE A 251 -16.47 -4.71 1.06
CA ILE A 251 -17.48 -4.73 2.12
C ILE A 251 -17.56 -3.33 2.72
N ASP A 252 -18.75 -2.74 2.66
CA ASP A 252 -19.09 -1.47 3.27
C ASP A 252 -20.23 -1.69 4.28
N GLY A 253 -20.26 -0.91 5.35
CA GLY A 253 -21.18 -1.13 6.44
C GLY A 253 -21.47 0.10 7.27
N ARG A 254 -22.64 0.10 7.92
CA ARG A 254 -23.08 1.16 8.83
C ARG A 254 -23.63 0.54 10.10
N ILE A 255 -23.36 1.20 11.23
CA ILE A 255 -23.83 0.80 12.55
C ILE A 255 -24.60 1.98 13.13
N GLN A 256 -25.88 1.77 13.42
CA GLN A 256 -26.75 2.72 14.08
C GLN A 256 -27.09 2.20 15.46
N ARG A 257 -26.88 3.02 16.49
CA ARG A 257 -27.21 2.68 17.88
C ARG A 257 -28.36 3.55 18.38
N GLU A 258 -29.40 2.92 18.89
CA GLU A 258 -30.50 3.58 19.60
C GLU A 258 -30.72 2.91 20.97
N GLY A 259 -30.19 3.54 22.02
CA GLY A 259 -30.26 3.00 23.39
C GLY A 259 -29.58 1.63 23.50
N ASN A 260 -30.38 0.60 23.75
CA ASN A 260 -29.92 -0.80 23.83
C ASN A 260 -30.20 -1.60 22.55
N ARG A 261 -30.32 -0.97 21.37
CA ARG A 261 -30.44 -1.69 20.08
C ARG A 261 -29.39 -1.20 19.08
N VAL A 262 -28.78 -2.14 18.36
CA VAL A 262 -27.90 -1.89 17.22
C VAL A 262 -28.60 -2.34 15.96
N ARG A 263 -28.71 -1.43 14.99
CA ARG A 263 -28.99 -1.78 13.60
C ARG A 263 -27.69 -1.71 12.82
N MET A 264 -27.27 -2.82 12.23
CA MET A 264 -26.13 -2.87 11.33
C MET A 264 -26.59 -3.17 9.92
N THR A 265 -26.10 -2.44 8.94
CA THR A 265 -26.32 -2.73 7.52
C THR A 265 -24.98 -2.99 6.86
N VAL A 266 -24.84 -4.11 6.16
CA VAL A 266 -23.61 -4.51 5.48
C VAL A 266 -23.92 -4.79 4.03
N GLN A 267 -23.04 -4.37 3.13
CA GLN A 267 -23.16 -4.59 1.71
C GLN A 267 -21.82 -4.99 1.10
N MET A 268 -21.88 -5.82 0.06
CA MET A 268 -20.76 -6.14 -0.80
C MET A 268 -20.97 -5.51 -2.17
N VAL A 269 -20.01 -4.73 -2.63
CA VAL A 269 -20.04 -4.01 -3.89
C VAL A 269 -18.87 -4.43 -4.75
N ARG A 270 -19.12 -4.79 -6.02
CA ARG A 270 -18.07 -5.05 -7.00
C ARG A 270 -17.49 -3.74 -7.50
N VAL A 271 -16.17 -3.62 -7.49
CA VAL A 271 -15.48 -2.37 -7.84
C VAL A 271 -15.55 -2.05 -9.33
N ALA A 272 -15.55 -3.09 -10.18
CA ALA A 272 -15.48 -2.94 -11.63
C ALA A 272 -16.69 -2.19 -12.24
N ASP A 273 -17.89 -2.46 -11.74
CA ASP A 273 -19.16 -1.99 -12.28
C ASP A 273 -20.08 -1.34 -11.23
N GLY A 274 -19.66 -1.30 -9.95
CA GLY A 274 -20.48 -0.80 -8.85
C GLY A 274 -21.65 -1.71 -8.51
N ALA A 275 -21.69 -2.95 -9.02
CA ALA A 275 -22.80 -3.85 -8.78
C ALA A 275 -22.83 -4.27 -7.30
N GLN A 276 -23.95 -4.02 -6.61
CA GLN A 276 -24.20 -4.59 -5.30
C GLN A 276 -24.41 -6.10 -5.44
N LEU A 277 -23.43 -6.88 -4.98
CA LEU A 277 -23.45 -8.34 -5.05
C LEU A 277 -24.34 -8.93 -3.97
N TRP A 278 -24.37 -8.27 -2.81
CA TRP A 278 -25.11 -8.71 -1.63
C TRP A 278 -25.30 -7.52 -0.68
N ALA A 279 -26.41 -7.49 0.05
CA ALA A 279 -26.58 -6.59 1.19
C ALA A 279 -27.55 -7.21 2.21
N GLN A 280 -27.31 -6.92 3.48
CA GLN A 280 -28.12 -7.42 4.58
C GLN A 280 -28.16 -6.42 5.74
N ALA A 281 -29.30 -6.39 6.43
CA ALA A 281 -29.50 -5.63 7.67
C ALA A 281 -29.67 -6.59 8.84
N PHE A 282 -29.18 -6.16 10.01
CA PHE A 282 -29.17 -6.89 11.27
C PHE A 282 -29.73 -5.97 12.36
N ASP A 283 -30.66 -6.47 13.17
CA ASP A 283 -31.33 -5.71 14.23
C ASP A 283 -31.18 -6.47 15.56
N GLU A 284 -30.21 -6.06 16.36
CA GLU A 284 -29.83 -6.77 17.58
C GLU A 284 -29.94 -5.88 18.83
N GLU A 285 -30.08 -6.48 20.00
CA GLU A 285 -29.95 -5.73 21.26
C GLU A 285 -28.48 -5.42 21.57
N PHE A 286 -28.16 -4.15 21.86
CA PHE A 286 -26.83 -3.61 22.19
C PHE A 286 -26.21 -4.25 23.44
N THR A 287 -26.97 -5.02 24.20
CA THR A 287 -26.41 -5.92 25.23
C THR A 287 -25.37 -6.87 24.65
N ASN A 288 -25.35 -7.10 23.33
CA ASN A 288 -24.47 -8.07 22.70
C ASN A 288 -23.97 -7.65 21.29
N ILE A 289 -23.29 -6.51 21.20
CA ILE A 289 -22.68 -6.02 19.94
C ILE A 289 -21.67 -7.02 19.32
N PHE A 290 -21.16 -7.97 20.11
CA PHE A 290 -20.18 -8.96 19.66
C PHE A 290 -20.80 -10.24 19.10
N SER A 291 -22.01 -10.63 19.52
CA SER A 291 -22.76 -11.70 18.81
C SER A 291 -23.24 -11.22 17.44
N LEU A 292 -23.53 -9.92 17.33
CA LEU A 292 -23.79 -9.28 16.05
C LEU A 292 -22.56 -9.39 15.13
N GLU A 293 -21.35 -9.12 15.63
CA GLU A 293 -20.12 -9.28 14.84
C GLU A 293 -19.92 -10.72 14.35
N ASP A 294 -20.16 -11.72 15.21
CA ASP A 294 -20.06 -13.13 14.83
C ASP A 294 -21.04 -13.52 13.74
N GLU A 295 -22.31 -13.17 13.92
CA GLU A 295 -23.36 -13.51 12.98
C GLU A 295 -23.17 -12.78 11.64
N VAL A 296 -22.73 -11.52 11.69
CA VAL A 296 -22.37 -10.73 10.51
C VAL A 296 -21.17 -11.37 9.81
N SER A 297 -20.11 -11.71 10.55
CA SER A 297 -18.91 -12.35 10.00
C SER A 297 -19.21 -13.68 9.35
N GLU A 298 -20.01 -14.53 10.01
CA GLU A 298 -20.41 -15.82 9.47
C GLU A 298 -21.26 -15.68 8.21
N ARG A 299 -22.22 -14.75 8.20
CA ARG A 299 -23.11 -14.52 7.04
C ARG A 299 -22.40 -13.82 5.87
N VAL A 300 -21.49 -12.89 6.15
CA VAL A 300 -20.61 -12.26 5.15
C VAL A 300 -19.69 -13.32 4.55
N ALA A 301 -19.00 -14.11 5.38
CA ALA A 301 -18.15 -15.20 4.93
C ALA A 301 -18.94 -16.27 4.15
N HIS A 302 -20.15 -16.61 4.58
CA HIS A 302 -21.05 -17.52 3.87
C HIS A 302 -21.46 -16.97 2.50
N SER A 303 -21.80 -15.69 2.41
CA SER A 303 -22.16 -15.05 1.15
C SER A 303 -20.98 -15.00 0.18
N ILE A 304 -19.77 -14.75 0.69
CA ILE A 304 -18.52 -14.84 -0.06
C ILE A 304 -18.29 -16.28 -0.54
N ARG A 305 -18.48 -17.31 0.32
CA ARG A 305 -18.36 -18.73 -0.07
C ARG A 305 -19.26 -19.11 -1.24
N LEU A 306 -20.52 -18.65 -1.22
CA LEU A 306 -21.50 -18.93 -2.27
C LEU A 306 -21.08 -18.33 -3.62
N GLN A 307 -20.43 -17.16 -3.60
CA GLN A 307 -19.90 -16.51 -4.82
C GLN A 307 -18.59 -17.17 -5.32
N LEU A 308 -17.89 -17.92 -4.46
CA LEU A 308 -16.60 -18.55 -4.77
C LEU A 308 -16.68 -20.05 -5.09
N ASN A 309 -17.88 -20.64 -5.15
CA ASN A 309 -18.09 -22.07 -5.47
C ASN A 309 -17.27 -23.08 -4.63
N ASN A 310 -16.98 -22.77 -3.36
CA ASN A 310 -16.08 -23.58 -2.54
C ASN A 310 -16.79 -24.49 -1.53
N LYS A 311 -16.53 -25.80 -1.63
CA LYS A 311 -17.07 -26.89 -0.77
C LYS A 311 -16.29 -27.14 0.54
N GLU A 312 -15.50 -26.20 1.04
CA GLU A 312 -14.70 -26.41 2.26
C GLU A 312 -15.30 -25.74 3.49
N GLU A 313 -15.75 -26.60 4.42
CA GLU A 313 -16.61 -26.27 5.55
C GLU A 313 -15.84 -25.86 6.83
N LYS A 314 -14.51 -25.98 6.88
CA LYS A 314 -13.83 -26.23 8.17
C LYS A 314 -13.17 -25.08 8.95
N ARG A 315 -13.20 -23.80 8.55
CA ARG A 315 -12.36 -22.77 9.22
C ARG A 315 -13.02 -21.51 9.81
N PHE A 316 -14.34 -21.36 9.80
CA PHE A 316 -14.98 -20.13 10.33
C PHE A 316 -15.56 -20.26 11.75
N THR A 317 -15.50 -21.42 12.39
CA THR A 317 -16.44 -21.77 13.47
C THR A 317 -15.88 -21.79 14.89
N LYS A 318 -14.72 -21.17 15.20
CA LYS A 318 -14.28 -21.04 16.59
C LYS A 318 -14.13 -19.58 16.97
N ARG A 319 -14.98 -19.13 17.90
CA ARG A 319 -14.81 -17.86 18.58
C ARG A 319 -13.44 -17.86 19.28
N PRO A 320 -12.64 -16.80 19.13
CA PRO A 320 -11.38 -16.65 19.85
C PRO A 320 -11.56 -16.71 21.38
N THR A 321 -12.72 -16.25 21.87
CA THR A 321 -13.14 -16.34 23.27
C THR A 321 -14.67 -16.29 23.38
N GLU A 322 -15.25 -16.94 24.40
CA GLU A 322 -16.67 -16.78 24.77
C GLU A 322 -16.88 -15.60 25.76
N ASN A 323 -15.79 -15.01 26.27
CA ASN A 323 -15.85 -13.85 27.16
C ASN A 323 -15.88 -12.55 26.35
N GLN A 324 -17.05 -11.91 26.31
CA GLN A 324 -17.27 -10.70 25.54
C GLN A 324 -16.46 -9.49 26.02
N GLU A 325 -16.23 -9.37 27.34
CA GLU A 325 -15.39 -8.30 27.89
C GLU A 325 -13.93 -8.50 27.48
N ALA A 326 -13.45 -9.75 27.51
CA ALA A 326 -12.11 -10.11 27.05
C ALA A 326 -11.93 -9.77 25.56
N TYR A 327 -12.92 -10.13 24.74
CA TYR A 327 -12.92 -9.81 23.32
C TYR A 327 -12.93 -8.29 23.06
N SER A 328 -13.74 -7.54 23.81
CA SER A 328 -13.76 -6.07 23.70
C SER A 328 -12.40 -5.45 24.03
N ALA A 329 -11.74 -5.94 25.08
CA ALA A 329 -10.39 -5.50 25.42
C ALA A 329 -9.40 -5.86 24.31
N PHE A 330 -9.46 -7.07 23.75
CA PHE A 330 -8.60 -7.48 22.63
C PHE A 330 -8.74 -6.57 21.40
N VAL A 331 -9.97 -6.24 20.97
CA VAL A 331 -10.20 -5.33 19.82
C VAL A 331 -9.63 -3.94 20.10
N LYS A 332 -9.78 -3.41 21.32
CA LYS A 332 -9.13 -2.15 21.73
C LYS A 332 -7.60 -2.28 21.67
N GLY A 333 -7.06 -3.43 22.09
CA GLY A 333 -5.65 -3.76 21.97
C GLY A 333 -5.14 -3.62 20.55
N ARG A 334 -5.80 -4.28 19.59
CA ARG A 334 -5.49 -4.21 18.14
C ARG A 334 -5.56 -2.78 17.63
N TYR A 335 -6.61 -2.04 17.99
CA TYR A 335 -6.78 -0.64 17.61
C TYR A 335 -5.58 0.23 18.02
N TYR A 336 -5.15 0.16 19.29
CA TYR A 336 -4.05 0.98 19.77
C TYR A 336 -2.69 0.51 19.23
N TRP A 337 -2.49 -0.81 19.11
CA TRP A 337 -1.27 -1.38 18.53
C TRP A 337 -1.06 -0.99 17.06
N ASN A 338 -2.14 -0.95 16.27
CA ASN A 338 -2.10 -0.56 14.85
C ASN A 338 -1.66 0.90 14.63
N LYS A 339 -1.69 1.77 15.65
CA LYS A 339 -1.17 3.15 15.54
C LYS A 339 0.35 3.22 15.35
N ARG A 340 1.08 2.15 15.68
CA ARG A 340 2.55 2.05 15.55
C ARG A 340 3.34 3.19 16.22
N THR A 341 2.77 3.83 17.24
CA THR A 341 3.48 4.76 18.13
C THR A 341 3.86 4.08 19.44
N ASN A 342 4.89 4.57 20.13
CA ASN A 342 5.30 3.99 21.42
C ASN A 342 4.14 3.99 22.43
N GLU A 343 3.39 5.09 22.52
CA GLU A 343 2.20 5.20 23.37
C GLU A 343 1.09 4.22 22.94
N GLY A 344 0.81 4.13 21.63
CA GLY A 344 -0.19 3.23 21.08
C GLY A 344 0.14 1.76 21.35
N MET A 345 1.38 1.33 21.13
CA MET A 345 1.81 -0.05 21.36
C MET A 345 1.78 -0.41 22.86
N MET A 346 2.19 0.49 23.75
CA MET A 346 2.08 0.28 25.20
C MET A 346 0.61 0.16 25.65
N LYS A 347 -0.26 1.03 25.15
CA LYS A 347 -1.70 0.98 25.46
C LYS A 347 -2.37 -0.27 24.87
N GLY A 348 -1.94 -0.71 23.69
CA GLY A 348 -2.36 -1.98 23.11
C GLY A 348 -2.02 -3.17 24.01
N LEU A 349 -0.76 -3.22 24.49
CA LEU A 349 -0.28 -4.23 25.43
C LEU A 349 -1.10 -4.26 26.73
N GLU A 350 -1.50 -3.12 27.27
CA GLU A 350 -2.38 -3.04 28.45
C GLU A 350 -3.73 -3.72 28.20
N PHE A 351 -4.37 -3.41 27.07
CA PHE A 351 -5.65 -4.00 26.71
C PHE A 351 -5.56 -5.51 26.41
N PHE A 352 -4.49 -5.98 25.78
CA PHE A 352 -4.28 -7.43 25.59
C PHE A 352 -4.10 -8.16 26.93
N ARG A 353 -3.39 -7.55 27.89
CA ARG A 353 -3.29 -8.09 29.26
C ARG A 353 -4.62 -8.09 29.99
N GLU A 354 -5.43 -7.05 29.79
CA GLU A 354 -6.79 -7.00 30.32
C GLU A 354 -7.65 -8.14 29.75
N ALA A 355 -7.57 -8.39 28.44
CA ALA A 355 -8.24 -9.50 27.79
C ALA A 355 -7.82 -10.86 28.39
N ILE A 356 -6.52 -11.08 28.60
CA ILE A 356 -6.00 -12.31 29.24
C ILE A 356 -6.48 -12.45 30.69
N ARG A 357 -6.60 -11.35 31.44
CA ARG A 357 -7.11 -11.37 32.81
C ARG A 357 -8.58 -11.80 32.86
N MET A 358 -9.37 -11.41 31.86
CA MET A 358 -10.78 -11.75 31.73
C MET A 358 -10.97 -13.18 31.18
N ASP A 359 -10.15 -13.60 30.23
CA ASP A 359 -10.10 -14.97 29.72
C ASP A 359 -8.65 -15.47 29.56
N PRO A 360 -8.14 -16.25 30.53
CA PRO A 360 -6.79 -16.82 30.47
C PRO A 360 -6.56 -17.86 29.37
N ASN A 361 -7.60 -18.30 28.65
CA ASN A 361 -7.49 -19.26 27.53
C ASN A 361 -7.59 -18.60 26.16
N PHE A 362 -7.62 -17.26 26.10
CA PHE A 362 -7.74 -16.49 24.87
C PHE A 362 -6.39 -16.38 24.14
N ALA A 363 -6.15 -17.30 23.20
CA ALA A 363 -4.86 -17.47 22.52
C ALA A 363 -4.39 -16.20 21.78
N GLU A 364 -5.29 -15.56 21.04
CA GLU A 364 -5.03 -14.35 20.24
C GLU A 364 -4.68 -13.15 21.13
N ALA A 365 -5.17 -13.09 22.38
CA ALA A 365 -4.74 -12.05 23.31
C ALA A 365 -3.28 -12.23 23.73
N TYR A 366 -2.79 -13.48 23.85
CA TYR A 366 -1.36 -13.74 24.05
C TYR A 366 -0.52 -13.41 22.81
N GLU A 367 -1.02 -13.67 21.61
CA GLU A 367 -0.41 -13.20 20.35
C GLU A 367 -0.30 -11.67 20.34
N GLY A 368 -1.37 -10.94 20.67
CA GLY A 368 -1.33 -9.47 20.75
C GLY A 368 -0.30 -8.94 21.76
N VAL A 369 -0.10 -9.63 22.88
CA VAL A 369 1.02 -9.34 23.82
C VAL A 369 2.37 -9.57 23.15
N ALA A 370 2.53 -10.68 22.42
CA ALA A 370 3.77 -11.01 21.72
C ALA A 370 4.14 -9.94 20.69
N ASP A 371 3.19 -9.59 19.83
CA ASP A 371 3.34 -8.59 18.77
C ASP A 371 3.63 -7.20 19.31
N SER A 372 3.03 -6.85 20.45
CA SER A 372 3.28 -5.58 21.12
C SER A 372 4.72 -5.50 21.64
N TYR A 373 5.18 -6.54 22.33
CA TYR A 373 6.55 -6.59 22.82
C TYR A 373 7.57 -6.63 21.68
N ALA A 374 7.34 -7.43 20.64
CA ALA A 374 8.22 -7.51 19.47
C ALA A 374 8.34 -6.13 18.78
N ALA A 375 7.23 -5.40 18.61
CA ALA A 375 7.24 -4.07 18.03
C ALA A 375 7.96 -3.04 18.92
N LEU A 376 7.71 -3.05 20.24
CA LEU A 376 8.38 -2.16 21.19
C LEU A 376 9.90 -2.36 21.22
N GLY A 377 10.37 -3.62 21.12
CA GLY A 377 11.79 -3.93 20.99
C GLY A 377 12.37 -3.51 19.64
N LEU A 378 11.66 -3.78 18.54
CA LEU A 378 12.10 -3.43 17.18
C LEU A 378 12.25 -1.92 16.97
N TYR A 379 11.37 -1.11 17.56
CA TYR A 379 11.44 0.36 17.50
C TYR A 379 12.26 0.98 18.63
N ALA A 380 13.04 0.17 19.37
CA ALA A 380 13.90 0.62 20.47
C ALA A 380 13.17 1.45 21.55
N ALA A 381 11.85 1.23 21.72
CA ALA A 381 11.06 1.86 22.78
C ALA A 381 11.42 1.28 24.16
N ILE A 382 11.81 0.00 24.19
CA ILE A 382 12.35 -0.70 25.34
C ILE A 382 13.56 -1.54 24.91
N PRO A 383 14.47 -1.94 25.83
CA PRO A 383 15.64 -2.73 25.48
C PRO A 383 15.27 -4.11 24.86
N PRO A 384 16.00 -4.57 23.82
CA PRO A 384 15.77 -5.87 23.20
C PRO A 384 15.72 -7.04 24.17
N GLN A 385 16.59 -7.07 25.19
CA GLN A 385 16.65 -8.17 26.17
C GLN A 385 15.45 -8.21 27.12
N GLU A 386 14.70 -7.12 27.22
CA GLU A 386 13.42 -7.10 27.94
C GLU A 386 12.27 -7.48 27.00
N ALA A 387 12.27 -6.90 25.79
CA ALA A 387 11.20 -7.03 24.82
C ALA A 387 11.05 -8.45 24.26
N PHE A 388 12.12 -8.97 23.68
CA PHE A 388 12.04 -10.16 22.84
C PHE A 388 11.84 -11.46 23.64
N PRO A 389 12.41 -11.64 24.84
CA PRO A 389 12.04 -12.76 25.70
C PRO A 389 10.56 -12.73 26.10
N ALA A 390 10.02 -11.56 26.47
CA ALA A 390 8.60 -11.43 26.80
C ALA A 390 7.70 -11.72 25.59
N ALA A 391 8.10 -11.25 24.40
CA ALA A 391 7.40 -11.57 23.15
C ALA A 391 7.40 -13.08 22.86
N ARG A 392 8.56 -13.73 23.00
CA ARG A 392 8.73 -15.17 22.77
C ARG A 392 7.87 -16.00 23.72
N ASP A 393 7.83 -15.64 25.00
CA ASP A 393 7.03 -16.34 26.00
C ASP A 393 5.53 -16.25 25.71
N ALA A 394 5.07 -15.07 25.30
CA ALA A 394 3.68 -14.83 24.92
C ALA A 394 3.30 -15.58 23.64
N ALA A 395 4.12 -15.52 22.58
CA ALA A 395 3.90 -16.25 21.33
C ALA A 395 3.83 -17.76 21.57
N ASN A 396 4.77 -18.32 22.33
CA ASN A 396 4.75 -19.74 22.69
C ASN A 396 3.53 -20.11 23.54
N LYS A 397 3.02 -19.20 24.39
CA LYS A 397 1.80 -19.42 25.16
C LYS A 397 0.57 -19.45 24.26
N ALA A 398 0.48 -18.54 23.29
CA ALA A 398 -0.55 -18.53 22.26
C ALA A 398 -0.55 -19.83 21.45
N LEU A 399 0.62 -20.26 20.95
CA LEU A 399 0.76 -21.46 20.12
C LEU A 399 0.44 -22.77 20.85
N ARG A 400 0.65 -22.83 22.18
CA ARG A 400 0.20 -23.97 22.99
C ARG A 400 -1.33 -24.10 23.07
N MET A 401 -2.06 -23.01 22.84
CA MET A 401 -3.52 -22.96 22.87
C MET A 401 -4.11 -23.12 21.47
N ASN A 402 -3.46 -22.51 20.48
CA ASN A 402 -3.85 -22.54 19.09
C ASN A 402 -2.60 -22.54 18.20
N GLU A 403 -2.27 -23.69 17.61
CA GLU A 403 -1.10 -23.86 16.73
C GLU A 403 -1.28 -23.20 15.35
N ASP A 404 -2.52 -22.90 14.95
CA ASP A 404 -2.85 -22.30 13.66
C ASP A 404 -2.82 -20.75 13.71
N LEU A 405 -1.98 -20.14 14.56
CA LEU A 405 -1.81 -18.68 14.64
C LEU A 405 -0.61 -18.23 13.80
N ALA A 406 -0.89 -17.78 12.56
CA ALA A 406 0.14 -17.30 11.63
C ALA A 406 0.95 -16.12 12.20
N ASP A 407 0.29 -15.17 12.86
CA ASP A 407 0.91 -14.02 13.55
C ASP A 407 1.90 -14.45 14.62
N ALA A 408 1.56 -15.45 15.45
CA ALA A 408 2.46 -15.95 16.48
C ALA A 408 3.71 -16.61 15.89
N HIS A 409 3.57 -17.39 14.81
CA HIS A 409 4.72 -17.92 14.07
C HIS A 409 5.56 -16.82 13.42
N ALA A 410 4.93 -15.82 12.79
CA ALA A 410 5.64 -14.69 12.20
C ALA A 410 6.43 -13.88 13.25
N THR A 411 5.86 -13.68 14.44
CA THR A 411 6.53 -13.02 15.56
C THR A 411 7.69 -13.84 16.10
N LEU A 412 7.59 -15.18 16.20
CA LEU A 412 8.75 -16.03 16.51
C LEU A 412 9.85 -15.91 15.45
N GLY A 413 9.48 -15.90 14.17
CA GLY A 413 10.44 -15.70 13.07
C GLY A 413 11.13 -14.34 13.14
N LEU A 414 10.39 -13.28 13.48
CA LEU A 414 10.93 -11.94 13.73
C LEU A 414 11.94 -11.95 14.88
N ILE A 415 11.62 -12.62 15.99
CA ILE A 415 12.53 -12.71 17.14
C ILE A 415 13.80 -13.48 16.77
N ASP A 416 13.66 -14.64 16.11
CA ASP A 416 14.79 -15.45 15.66
C ASP A 416 15.70 -14.64 14.73
N PHE A 417 15.13 -13.80 13.87
CA PHE A 417 15.88 -12.94 12.94
C PHE A 417 16.55 -11.76 13.64
N TYR A 418 15.78 -10.90 14.32
CA TYR A 418 16.26 -9.61 14.82
C TYR A 418 17.01 -9.71 16.16
N TYR A 419 16.69 -10.70 17.00
CA TYR A 419 17.23 -10.78 18.35
C TYR A 419 18.24 -11.92 18.53
N ASP A 420 17.93 -13.10 17.99
CA ASP A 420 18.84 -14.26 18.07
C ASP A 420 19.82 -14.33 16.90
N TRP A 421 19.62 -13.48 15.90
CA TRP A 421 20.40 -13.41 14.65
C TRP A 421 20.55 -14.79 13.99
N ASN A 422 19.47 -15.56 13.98
CA ASN A 422 19.42 -16.92 13.49
C ASN A 422 18.49 -17.01 12.28
N GLY A 423 19.04 -16.71 11.12
CA GLY A 423 18.26 -16.61 9.89
C GLY A 423 17.59 -17.92 9.44
N PRO A 424 18.26 -19.08 9.57
CA PRO A 424 17.62 -20.37 9.28
C PRO A 424 16.46 -20.70 10.23
N ALA A 425 16.57 -20.40 11.53
CA ALA A 425 15.45 -20.61 12.47
C ALA A 425 14.28 -19.68 12.14
N ALA A 426 14.57 -18.41 11.86
CA ALA A 426 13.56 -17.45 11.43
C ALA A 426 12.80 -17.91 10.18
N GLN A 427 13.51 -18.43 9.18
CA GLN A 427 12.89 -18.94 7.95
C GLN A 427 11.95 -20.12 8.21
N ASN A 428 12.27 -21.00 9.16
CA ASN A 428 11.38 -22.11 9.54
C ASN A 428 10.06 -21.62 10.15
N GLU A 429 10.12 -20.62 11.04
CA GLU A 429 8.91 -20.05 11.64
C GLU A 429 8.10 -19.22 10.62
N PHE A 430 8.76 -18.48 9.72
CA PHE A 430 8.05 -17.84 8.60
C PHE A 430 7.35 -18.86 7.70
N GLN A 431 7.99 -20.01 7.41
CA GLN A 431 7.35 -21.07 6.64
C GLN A 431 6.09 -21.60 7.34
N ARG A 432 6.12 -21.80 8.66
CA ARG A 432 4.91 -22.18 9.42
C ARG A 432 3.82 -21.12 9.35
N ALA A 433 4.19 -19.83 9.41
CA ALA A 433 3.24 -18.74 9.21
C ALA A 433 2.59 -18.81 7.82
N PHE A 434 3.35 -19.14 6.77
CA PHE A 434 2.84 -19.31 5.41
C PHE A 434 1.98 -20.56 5.23
N ASP A 435 2.28 -21.65 5.94
CA ASP A 435 1.47 -22.88 5.92
C ASP A 435 0.06 -22.61 6.49
N VAL A 436 -0.07 -21.65 7.42
CA VAL A 436 -1.35 -21.19 7.97
C VAL A 436 -1.99 -20.11 7.11
N ASN A 437 -1.26 -19.04 6.79
CA ASN A 437 -1.69 -17.90 5.97
C ASN A 437 -0.66 -17.57 4.87
N PRO A 438 -0.84 -18.11 3.65
CA PRO A 438 0.07 -17.90 2.53
C PRO A 438 0.15 -16.46 2.01
N ASN A 439 -0.78 -15.57 2.38
CA ASN A 439 -0.86 -14.20 1.87
C ASN A 439 -0.44 -13.18 2.94
N TYR A 440 0.30 -13.61 3.96
CA TYR A 440 0.67 -12.73 5.06
C TYR A 440 1.81 -11.78 4.67
N ALA A 441 1.44 -10.59 4.18
CA ALA A 441 2.35 -9.57 3.66
C ALA A 441 3.49 -9.20 4.62
N MET A 442 3.21 -8.97 5.91
CA MET A 442 4.25 -8.61 6.89
C MET A 442 5.27 -9.74 7.10
N ALA A 443 4.81 -11.00 7.20
CA ALA A 443 5.70 -12.15 7.31
C ALA A 443 6.58 -12.32 6.06
N HIS A 444 6.02 -12.13 4.85
CA HIS A 444 6.83 -12.06 3.63
C HIS A 444 7.87 -10.93 3.69
N SER A 445 7.50 -9.74 4.20
CA SER A 445 8.42 -8.60 4.30
C SER A 445 9.60 -8.88 5.26
N TRP A 446 9.34 -9.53 6.40
CA TRP A 446 10.39 -9.88 7.36
C TRP A 446 11.24 -11.05 6.87
N ASN A 447 10.65 -12.03 6.20
CA ASN A 447 11.40 -13.11 5.55
C ASN A 447 12.31 -12.57 4.44
N ALA A 448 11.86 -11.59 3.66
CA ALA A 448 12.67 -10.90 2.67
C ALA A 448 13.89 -10.21 3.30
N GLU A 449 13.70 -9.48 4.40
CA GLU A 449 14.80 -8.86 5.13
C GLU A 449 15.77 -9.90 5.72
N ASN A 450 15.26 -11.01 6.26
CA ASN A 450 16.07 -12.13 6.74
C ASN A 450 16.93 -12.75 5.63
N LEU A 451 16.33 -13.02 4.47
CA LEU A 451 17.03 -13.52 3.29
C LEU A 451 18.11 -12.55 2.82
N ALA A 452 17.81 -11.25 2.80
CA ALA A 452 18.76 -10.21 2.43
C ALA A 452 19.94 -10.14 3.43
N ALA A 453 19.67 -10.24 4.74
CA ALA A 453 20.69 -10.29 5.79
C ALA A 453 21.63 -11.50 5.65
N MET A 454 21.10 -12.65 5.23
CA MET A 454 21.91 -13.84 4.90
C MET A 454 22.73 -13.68 3.61
N GLY A 455 22.42 -12.67 2.78
CA GLY A 455 23.02 -12.44 1.46
C GLY A 455 22.32 -13.19 0.32
N ARG A 456 21.16 -13.81 0.57
CA ARG A 456 20.34 -14.53 -0.41
C ARG A 456 19.45 -13.56 -1.19
N PHE A 457 20.07 -12.58 -1.84
CA PHE A 457 19.37 -11.47 -2.48
C PHE A 457 18.32 -11.87 -3.53
N PRO A 458 18.57 -12.85 -4.44
CA PRO A 458 17.53 -13.24 -5.41
C PRO A 458 16.23 -13.71 -4.75
N GLU A 459 16.33 -14.46 -3.66
CA GLU A 459 15.17 -14.96 -2.91
C GLU A 459 14.51 -13.83 -2.11
N ALA A 460 15.32 -12.95 -1.50
CA ALA A 460 14.83 -11.76 -0.80
C ALA A 460 13.99 -10.85 -1.71
N LEU A 461 14.42 -10.65 -2.96
CA LEU A 461 13.69 -9.84 -3.93
C LEU A 461 12.31 -10.42 -4.28
N VAL A 462 12.21 -11.75 -4.39
CA VAL A 462 10.92 -12.44 -4.65
C VAL A 462 9.96 -12.19 -3.49
N GLU A 463 10.41 -12.43 -2.27
CA GLU A 463 9.60 -12.26 -1.06
C GLU A 463 9.22 -10.78 -0.82
N ALA A 464 10.12 -9.83 -1.09
CA ALA A 464 9.83 -8.40 -0.97
C ALA A 464 8.76 -7.94 -1.97
N ARG A 465 8.85 -8.38 -3.24
CA ARG A 465 7.83 -8.05 -4.24
C ARG A 465 6.49 -8.68 -3.90
N ARG A 466 6.48 -9.94 -3.45
CA ARG A 466 5.27 -10.61 -2.97
C ARG A 466 4.63 -9.83 -1.81
N ALA A 467 5.41 -9.43 -0.81
CA ALA A 467 4.89 -8.63 0.29
C ALA A 467 4.19 -7.34 -0.20
N VAL A 468 4.79 -6.61 -1.15
CA VAL A 468 4.21 -5.40 -1.75
C VAL A 468 2.97 -5.72 -2.61
N GLU A 469 2.91 -6.85 -3.30
CA GLU A 469 1.74 -7.27 -4.07
C GLU A 469 0.54 -7.60 -3.15
N GLU A 470 0.80 -8.30 -2.04
CA GLU A 470 -0.23 -8.65 -1.06
C GLU A 470 -0.75 -7.39 -0.32
N ASP A 471 0.14 -6.48 0.06
CA ASP A 471 -0.23 -5.23 0.75
C ASP A 471 0.50 -4.00 0.20
N PRO A 472 0.05 -3.46 -0.95
CA PRO A 472 0.71 -2.36 -1.63
C PRO A 472 0.55 -1.02 -0.89
N LEU A 473 -0.36 -0.94 0.08
CA LEU A 473 -0.66 0.30 0.80
C LEU A 473 -0.05 0.34 2.21
N SER A 474 0.50 -0.77 2.70
CA SER A 474 1.22 -0.75 3.97
C SER A 474 2.54 -0.01 3.85
N LEU A 475 2.62 1.09 4.60
CA LEU A 475 3.83 1.91 4.72
C LEU A 475 4.99 1.09 5.29
N SER A 476 4.73 0.17 6.22
CA SER A 476 5.75 -0.70 6.81
C SER A 476 6.28 -1.72 5.80
N VAL A 477 5.39 -2.40 5.06
CA VAL A 477 5.77 -3.36 4.02
C VAL A 477 6.60 -2.68 2.93
N ASN A 478 6.13 -1.54 2.42
CA ASN A 478 6.85 -0.79 1.39
C ASN A 478 8.21 -0.28 1.89
N SER A 479 8.31 0.14 3.17
CA SER A 479 9.59 0.55 3.76
C SER A 479 10.58 -0.61 3.88
N ASN A 480 10.12 -1.79 4.30
CA ASN A 480 10.94 -3.00 4.40
C ASN A 480 11.38 -3.50 3.01
N ALA A 481 10.47 -3.47 2.03
CA ALA A 481 10.79 -3.81 0.65
C ALA A 481 11.82 -2.84 0.05
N GLY A 482 11.66 -1.53 0.26
CA GLY A 482 12.64 -0.52 -0.14
C GLY A 482 14.04 -0.78 0.43
N TRP A 483 14.11 -1.18 1.70
CA TRP A 483 15.39 -1.57 2.33
C TRP A 483 15.97 -2.85 1.72
N THR A 484 15.15 -3.88 1.51
CA THR A 484 15.56 -5.13 0.86
C THR A 484 16.08 -4.87 -0.55
N PHE A 485 15.38 -4.05 -1.33
CA PHE A 485 15.81 -3.63 -2.67
C PHE A 485 17.14 -2.87 -2.61
N CYS A 486 17.32 -1.98 -1.63
CA CYS A 486 18.58 -1.27 -1.42
C CYS A 486 19.75 -2.23 -1.15
N LEU A 487 19.57 -3.16 -0.21
CA LEU A 487 20.59 -4.16 0.15
C LEU A 487 20.96 -5.06 -1.04
N ALA A 488 19.99 -5.38 -1.89
CA ALA A 488 20.20 -6.15 -3.11
C ALA A 488 20.77 -5.32 -4.29
N GLY A 489 20.96 -4.00 -4.13
CA GLY A 489 21.46 -3.11 -5.18
C GLY A 489 20.42 -2.63 -6.19
N HIS A 490 19.13 -2.90 -5.96
CA HIS A 490 18.00 -2.48 -6.80
C HIS A 490 17.50 -1.08 -6.43
N TYR A 491 18.37 -0.07 -6.55
CA TYR A 491 18.12 1.26 -5.99
C TYR A 491 16.94 2.01 -6.64
N GLU A 492 16.77 1.92 -7.96
CA GLU A 492 15.64 2.57 -8.65
C GLU A 492 14.29 1.99 -8.19
N GLU A 493 14.21 0.67 -8.02
CA GLU A 493 13.02 -0.02 -7.50
C GLU A 493 12.76 0.37 -6.04
N ALA A 494 13.82 0.48 -5.22
CA ALA A 494 13.74 0.97 -3.85
C ALA A 494 13.17 2.39 -3.79
N ILE A 495 13.72 3.33 -4.56
CA ILE A 495 13.27 4.74 -4.61
C ILE A 495 11.81 4.82 -5.07
N GLN A 496 11.41 4.07 -6.09
CA GLN A 496 10.04 4.06 -6.58
C GLN A 496 9.06 3.54 -5.51
N THR A 497 9.42 2.45 -4.84
CA THR A 497 8.59 1.83 -3.80
C THR A 497 8.44 2.76 -2.58
N LEU A 498 9.54 3.38 -2.15
CA LEU A 498 9.53 4.31 -1.02
C LEU A 498 8.80 5.61 -1.34
N ASN A 499 8.93 6.16 -2.55
CA ASN A 499 8.15 7.34 -2.96
C ASN A 499 6.65 7.04 -3.01
N LYS A 500 6.24 5.84 -3.45
CA LYS A 500 4.83 5.44 -3.38
C LYS A 500 4.31 5.42 -1.94
N ALA A 501 5.12 4.93 -0.99
CA ALA A 501 4.76 4.97 0.42
C ALA A 501 4.66 6.41 0.96
N ILE A 502 5.54 7.32 0.55
CA ILE A 502 5.44 8.76 0.88
C ILE A 502 4.18 9.39 0.25
N ASP A 503 3.83 9.00 -0.97
CA ASP A 503 2.60 9.47 -1.63
C ASP A 503 1.34 8.98 -0.89
N ILE A 504 1.39 7.82 -0.23
CA ILE A 504 0.31 7.28 0.60
C ILE A 504 0.20 8.05 1.92
N ASP A 505 1.32 8.21 2.63
CA ASP A 505 1.39 8.99 3.87
C ASP A 505 2.79 9.62 4.05
N PRO A 506 2.92 10.94 3.84
CA PRO A 506 4.20 11.64 4.00
C PRO A 506 4.59 11.84 5.47
N SER A 507 3.75 11.46 6.44
CA SER A 507 4.03 11.62 7.86
C SER A 507 4.71 10.41 8.50
N PHE A 508 4.90 9.32 7.74
CA PHE A 508 5.49 8.09 8.28
C PHE A 508 7.03 8.14 8.28
N PRO A 509 7.69 8.28 9.45
CA PRO A 509 9.12 8.60 9.51
C PRO A 509 10.01 7.53 8.90
N ARG A 510 9.62 6.25 9.01
CA ARG A 510 10.42 5.11 8.56
C ARG A 510 10.64 5.12 7.05
N THR A 511 9.66 5.58 6.26
CA THR A 511 9.81 5.62 4.80
C THR A 511 10.84 6.66 4.38
N HIS A 512 10.81 7.85 4.98
CA HIS A 512 11.85 8.87 4.79
C HIS A 512 13.23 8.36 5.22
N PHE A 513 13.33 7.68 6.36
CA PHE A 513 14.58 7.07 6.81
C PHE A 513 15.14 6.07 5.77
N ARG A 514 14.31 5.14 5.28
CA ARG A 514 14.74 4.17 4.26
C ARG A 514 15.11 4.82 2.93
N LEU A 515 14.44 5.91 2.54
CA LEU A 515 14.80 6.65 1.34
C LEU A 515 16.15 7.37 1.52
N GLY A 516 16.41 7.88 2.72
CA GLY A 516 17.71 8.38 3.16
C GLY A 516 18.81 7.32 3.03
N ASP A 517 18.58 6.10 3.54
CA ASP A 517 19.52 4.97 3.43
C ASP A 517 19.90 4.69 1.96
N VAL A 518 18.90 4.72 1.05
CA VAL A 518 19.10 4.49 -0.38
C VAL A 518 19.94 5.61 -1.00
N TYR A 519 19.60 6.87 -0.73
CA TYR A 519 20.36 8.01 -1.24
C TYR A 519 21.80 8.03 -0.71
N GLU A 520 21.99 7.73 0.57
CA GLU A 520 23.31 7.66 1.18
C GLU A 520 24.16 6.57 0.55
N THR A 521 23.61 5.36 0.38
CA THR A 521 24.31 4.23 -0.26
C THR A 521 24.75 4.57 -1.70
N ARG A 522 23.99 5.43 -2.39
CA ARG A 522 24.34 5.95 -3.72
C ARG A 522 25.32 7.12 -3.74
N GLY A 523 25.74 7.61 -2.57
CA GLY A 523 26.60 8.80 -2.44
C GLY A 523 25.88 10.13 -2.66
N LEU A 524 24.55 10.14 -2.65
CA LEU A 524 23.70 11.34 -2.82
C LEU A 524 23.43 11.99 -1.46
N TYR A 525 24.49 12.46 -0.81
CA TYR A 525 24.45 12.81 0.62
C TYR A 525 23.50 13.98 0.96
N ASP A 526 23.36 14.98 0.10
CA ASP A 526 22.44 16.10 0.36
C ASP A 526 20.97 15.65 0.37
N GLN A 527 20.61 14.72 -0.52
CA GLN A 527 19.28 14.11 -0.56
C GLN A 527 19.07 13.21 0.67
N ALA A 528 20.08 12.41 1.03
CA ALA A 528 20.03 11.58 2.22
C ALA A 528 19.82 12.41 3.50
N ILE A 529 20.59 13.48 3.67
CA ILE A 529 20.47 14.41 4.81
C ILE A 529 19.06 15.03 4.86
N THR A 530 18.48 15.38 3.71
CA THR A 530 17.12 15.93 3.65
C THR A 530 16.09 14.93 4.17
N GLU A 531 16.12 13.69 3.66
CA GLU A 531 15.18 12.65 4.06
C GLU A 531 15.37 12.22 5.52
N PHE A 532 16.62 12.06 5.96
CA PHE A 532 16.90 11.79 7.38
C PHE A 532 16.44 12.92 8.30
N THR A 533 16.55 14.18 7.87
CA THR A 533 16.03 15.33 8.63
C THR A 533 14.51 15.25 8.78
N HIS A 534 13.78 14.91 7.71
CA HIS A 534 12.33 14.68 7.79
C HIS A 534 11.99 13.55 8.74
N ALA A 535 12.68 12.40 8.65
CA ALA A 535 12.46 11.27 9.55
C ALA A 535 12.67 11.68 11.03
N VAL A 536 13.73 12.45 11.33
CA VAL A 536 14.01 12.98 12.68
C VAL A 536 12.89 13.92 13.16
N GLN A 537 12.40 14.82 12.30
CA GLN A 537 11.32 15.75 12.65
C GLN A 537 10.00 15.02 12.92
N LEU A 538 9.58 14.14 12.02
CA LEU A 538 8.31 13.41 12.11
C LEU A 538 8.26 12.45 13.31
N SER A 539 9.41 11.93 13.73
CA SER A 539 9.53 11.03 14.89
C SER A 539 9.71 11.75 16.23
N GLY A 540 9.86 13.08 16.25
CA GLY A 540 10.18 13.81 17.47
C GLY A 540 11.62 13.58 17.97
N GLY A 541 12.55 13.22 17.08
CA GLY A 541 13.95 13.02 17.42
C GLY A 541 14.29 11.61 17.91
N ASP A 542 13.71 10.59 17.24
CA ASP A 542 14.07 9.19 17.45
C ASP A 542 15.59 8.99 17.33
N VAL A 543 16.13 8.17 18.23
CA VAL A 543 17.58 8.02 18.40
C VAL A 543 18.24 7.34 17.21
N TYR A 544 17.55 6.41 16.55
CA TYR A 544 18.09 5.68 15.41
C TYR A 544 18.07 6.55 14.15
N TYR A 545 16.97 7.27 13.89
CA TYR A 545 16.89 8.21 12.77
C TYR A 545 17.88 9.37 12.92
N THR A 546 18.05 9.86 14.15
CA THR A 546 19.06 10.86 14.48
C THR A 546 20.47 10.35 14.18
N ALA A 547 20.73 9.07 14.45
CA ALA A 547 22.02 8.47 14.16
C ALA A 547 22.30 8.32 12.65
N GLY A 548 21.28 7.97 11.86
CA GLY A 548 21.37 7.96 10.39
C GLY A 548 21.72 9.33 9.82
N LEU A 549 21.10 10.39 10.34
CA LEU A 549 21.47 11.78 10.00
C LEU A 549 22.92 12.10 10.36
N GLY A 550 23.38 11.66 11.55
CA GLY A 550 24.77 11.81 11.98
C GLY A 550 25.77 11.09 11.07
N HIS A 551 25.42 9.88 10.63
CA HIS A 551 26.21 9.11 9.66
C HIS A 551 26.29 9.83 8.31
N ALA A 552 25.16 10.31 7.79
CA ALA A 552 25.11 11.07 6.55
C ALA A 552 25.93 12.37 6.60
N TYR A 553 25.92 13.09 7.73
CA TYR A 553 26.82 14.23 7.93
C TYR A 553 28.28 13.80 7.87
N ALA A 554 28.66 12.70 8.50
CA ALA A 554 30.03 12.20 8.48
C ALA A 554 30.47 11.84 7.05
N MET A 555 29.63 11.13 6.31
CA MET A 555 29.88 10.72 4.92
C MET A 555 29.95 11.92 3.95
N ALA A 556 29.18 12.97 4.22
CA ALA A 556 29.24 14.24 3.47
C ALA A 556 30.47 15.12 3.81
N GLY A 557 31.33 14.70 4.75
CA GLY A 557 32.45 15.50 5.25
C GLY A 557 32.07 16.61 6.23
N ARG A 558 30.82 16.62 6.71
CA ARG A 558 30.29 17.57 7.71
C ARG A 558 30.62 17.07 9.13
N THR A 559 31.92 16.97 9.42
CA THR A 559 32.46 16.35 10.64
C THR A 559 31.95 17.02 11.93
N ARG A 560 31.77 18.34 11.93
CA ARG A 560 31.30 19.07 13.12
C ARG A 560 29.86 18.64 13.47
N GLU A 561 28.96 18.66 12.50
CA GLU A 561 27.56 18.27 12.67
C GLU A 561 27.43 16.80 13.07
N ALA A 562 28.21 15.90 12.47
CA ALA A 562 28.25 14.48 12.87
C ALA A 562 28.66 14.31 14.34
N ARG A 563 29.66 15.07 14.82
CA ARG A 563 30.08 15.04 16.23
C ARG A 563 29.04 15.62 17.17
N GLU A 564 28.33 16.67 16.77
CA GLU A 564 27.22 17.24 17.55
C GLU A 564 26.09 16.23 17.75
N VAL A 565 25.74 15.48 16.70
CA VAL A 565 24.79 14.37 16.78
C VAL A 565 25.30 13.29 17.73
N LEU A 566 26.55 12.87 17.59
CA LEU A 566 27.14 11.83 18.44
C LEU A 566 27.13 12.23 19.93
N VAL A 567 27.50 13.47 20.26
CA VAL A 567 27.44 14.00 21.64
C VAL A 567 26.00 13.98 22.15
N THR A 568 25.04 14.37 21.32
CA THR A 568 23.61 14.33 21.68
C THR A 568 23.16 12.91 22.03
N LEU A 569 23.54 11.92 21.23
CA LEU A 569 23.18 10.52 21.48
C LEU A 569 23.86 9.94 22.72
N LEU A 570 25.14 10.26 22.95
CA LEU A 570 25.87 9.86 24.17
C LEU A 570 25.26 10.47 25.45
N ASN A 571 24.78 11.71 25.37
CA ASN A 571 24.08 12.35 26.48
C ASN A 571 22.70 11.70 26.73
N LYS A 572 21.98 11.34 25.66
CA LYS A 572 20.71 10.59 25.77
C LYS A 572 20.94 9.20 26.37
N SER A 573 22.00 8.49 25.98
CA SER A 573 22.30 7.14 26.48
C SER A 573 22.58 7.08 27.99
N ALA A 574 22.86 8.21 28.63
CA ALA A 574 22.99 8.29 30.08
C ALA A 574 21.63 8.26 30.82
N HIS A 575 20.51 8.49 30.12
CA HIS A 575 19.18 8.65 30.73
C HIS A 575 18.12 7.71 30.16
N GLN A 576 18.34 7.15 28.97
CA GLN A 576 17.41 6.24 28.30
C GLN A 576 18.17 5.22 27.45
N TYR A 577 17.49 4.15 27.05
CA TYR A 577 18.07 3.19 26.11
C TYR A 577 18.36 3.88 24.76
N VAL A 578 19.58 3.68 24.27
CA VAL A 578 20.04 4.09 22.95
C VAL A 578 20.84 2.93 22.38
N PRO A 579 20.46 2.37 21.22
CA PRO A 579 21.19 1.24 20.64
C PRO A 579 22.66 1.57 20.43
N ALA A 580 23.57 0.73 20.93
CA ALA A 580 25.02 0.94 20.74
C ALA A 580 25.41 0.98 19.25
N PHE A 581 24.66 0.26 18.41
CA PHE A 581 24.81 0.30 16.95
C PHE A 581 24.74 1.73 16.40
N ALA A 582 23.84 2.57 16.90
CA ALA A 582 23.67 3.93 16.41
C ALA A 582 24.94 4.79 16.61
N MET A 583 25.75 4.52 17.65
CA MET A 583 27.03 5.21 17.83
C MET A 583 28.07 4.64 16.86
N ALA A 584 28.07 3.31 16.68
CA ALA A 584 29.00 2.63 15.79
C ALA A 584 28.91 3.15 14.36
N MET A 585 27.70 3.35 13.83
CA MET A 585 27.50 3.88 12.47
C MET A 585 28.16 5.26 12.33
N ILE A 586 27.91 6.20 13.24
CA ILE A 586 28.49 7.55 13.15
C ILE A 586 30.03 7.50 13.22
N TYR A 587 30.59 6.70 14.13
CA TYR A 587 32.04 6.50 14.20
C TYR A 587 32.61 5.86 12.92
N ALA A 588 31.88 4.93 12.30
CA ALA A 588 32.27 4.33 11.02
C ALA A 588 32.30 5.37 9.90
N GLY A 589 31.27 6.22 9.79
CA GLY A 589 31.23 7.33 8.83
C GLY A 589 32.35 8.37 9.05
N LEU A 590 32.70 8.63 10.32
CA LEU A 590 33.84 9.48 10.71
C LEU A 590 35.21 8.82 10.45
N ARG A 591 35.24 7.55 10.02
CA ARG A 591 36.44 6.73 9.83
C ARG A 591 37.23 6.49 11.11
N GLU A 592 36.56 6.53 12.26
CA GLU A 592 37.11 6.20 13.57
C GLU A 592 36.89 4.72 13.88
N ASN A 593 37.44 3.85 13.03
CA ASN A 593 37.14 2.41 12.98
C ASN A 593 37.33 1.70 14.34
N GLY A 594 38.32 2.12 15.13
CA GLY A 594 38.55 1.60 16.48
C GLY A 594 37.35 1.79 17.41
N GLN A 595 36.77 3.00 17.40
CA GLN A 595 35.59 3.31 18.20
C GLN A 595 34.35 2.62 17.63
N ALA A 596 34.19 2.61 16.31
CA ALA A 596 33.07 1.94 15.65
C ALA A 596 32.99 0.45 16.07
N LEU A 597 34.11 -0.26 16.04
CA LEU A 597 34.18 -1.67 16.44
C LEU A 597 33.89 -1.88 17.92
N ASN A 598 34.41 -1.02 18.81
CA ASN A 598 34.09 -1.10 20.25
C ASN A 598 32.58 -0.93 20.51
N TRP A 599 31.92 -0.04 19.75
CA TRP A 599 30.47 0.14 19.84
C TRP A 599 29.69 -1.01 19.20
N LEU A 600 30.19 -1.64 18.13
CA LEU A 600 29.59 -2.87 17.59
C LEU A 600 29.72 -4.05 18.57
N GLU A 601 30.82 -4.17 19.31
CA GLU A 601 30.96 -5.18 20.36
C GLU A 601 29.92 -4.98 21.48
N LYS A 602 29.71 -3.73 21.90
CA LYS A 602 28.60 -3.38 22.82
C LYS A 602 27.25 -3.70 22.22
N SER A 603 27.06 -3.41 20.93
CA SER A 603 25.84 -3.72 20.19
C SER A 603 25.57 -5.21 20.05
N SER A 604 26.62 -6.03 20.06
CA SER A 604 26.50 -7.48 20.11
C SER A 604 26.15 -7.96 21.52
N ALA A 605 26.67 -7.32 22.57
CA ALA A 605 26.32 -7.66 23.94
C ALA A 605 24.90 -7.21 24.31
N ASP A 606 24.42 -6.11 23.74
CA ASP A 606 23.10 -5.55 24.01
C ASP A 606 21.97 -6.16 23.16
N HIS A 607 22.28 -7.16 22.32
CA HIS A 607 21.35 -7.78 21.38
C HIS A 607 20.57 -6.77 20.51
N SER A 608 21.21 -5.67 20.11
CA SER A 608 20.62 -4.69 19.19
C SER A 608 20.08 -5.35 17.93
N THR A 609 18.89 -4.95 17.51
CA THR A 609 18.21 -5.48 16.32
C THR A 609 18.99 -5.19 15.04
N SER A 610 19.74 -4.09 14.97
CA SER A 610 20.56 -3.73 13.81
C SER A 610 21.71 -4.70 13.55
N MET A 611 22.16 -5.45 14.56
CA MET A 611 23.18 -6.48 14.35
C MET A 611 22.72 -7.57 13.39
N ALA A 612 21.40 -7.75 13.18
CA ALA A 612 20.86 -8.65 12.18
C ALA A 612 21.32 -8.32 10.75
N TYR A 613 21.77 -7.10 10.47
CA TYR A 613 22.28 -6.71 9.14
C TYR A 613 23.79 -6.57 9.06
N VAL A 614 24.54 -6.86 10.15
CA VAL A 614 25.98 -6.55 10.24
C VAL A 614 26.81 -7.05 9.05
N LYS A 615 26.42 -8.18 8.44
CA LYS A 615 27.08 -8.77 7.26
C LYS A 615 26.93 -7.93 5.99
N VAL A 616 25.77 -7.28 5.81
CA VAL A 616 25.36 -6.67 4.54
C VAL A 616 25.18 -5.16 4.62
N ASP A 617 25.10 -4.58 5.82
CA ASP A 617 24.88 -3.15 6.04
C ASP A 617 25.97 -2.31 5.34
N PRO A 618 25.59 -1.38 4.43
CA PRO A 618 26.54 -0.51 3.73
C PRO A 618 27.29 0.47 4.64
N THR A 619 26.71 0.87 5.76
CA THR A 619 27.32 1.82 6.71
C THR A 619 28.60 1.25 7.34
N LEU A 620 28.73 -0.08 7.36
CA LEU A 620 29.86 -0.80 7.94
C LEU A 620 30.90 -1.23 6.91
N ASN A 621 30.75 -0.86 5.63
CA ASN A 621 31.66 -1.26 4.54
C ASN A 621 33.14 -0.96 4.85
N GLY A 622 33.41 0.19 5.50
CA GLY A 622 34.76 0.60 5.88
C GLY A 622 35.42 -0.24 6.99
N LEU A 623 34.67 -1.14 7.64
CA LEU A 623 35.13 -1.98 8.75
C LEU A 623 35.40 -3.43 8.33
N ARG A 624 34.92 -3.88 7.16
CA ARG A 624 34.92 -5.30 6.75
C ARG A 624 36.31 -5.92 6.66
N SER A 625 37.37 -5.13 6.49
CA SER A 625 38.76 -5.60 6.44
C SER A 625 39.43 -5.74 7.82
N ASP A 626 38.82 -5.22 8.90
CA ASP A 626 39.36 -5.34 10.26
C ASP A 626 39.06 -6.75 10.81
N PRO A 627 40.06 -7.49 11.35
CA PRO A 627 39.84 -8.82 11.90
C PRO A 627 38.77 -8.90 12.99
N ARG A 628 38.61 -7.86 13.82
CA ARG A 628 37.57 -7.82 14.87
C ARG A 628 36.16 -7.81 14.28
N PHE A 629 36.00 -7.28 13.07
CA PHE A 629 34.74 -7.37 12.35
C PHE A 629 34.39 -8.81 12.00
N GLY A 630 35.39 -9.61 11.59
CA GLY A 630 35.22 -11.03 11.32
C GLY A 630 34.74 -11.82 12.56
N GLU A 631 35.22 -11.47 13.76
CA GLU A 631 34.75 -12.07 15.02
C GLU A 631 33.29 -11.72 15.32
N LEU A 632 32.85 -10.49 15.02
CA LEU A 632 31.45 -10.09 15.16
C LEU A 632 30.55 -10.88 14.20
N LEU A 633 31.00 -11.15 12.97
CA LEU A 633 30.24 -11.96 12.00
C LEU A 633 30.05 -13.41 12.46
N GLN A 634 30.95 -13.97 13.28
CA GLN A 634 30.78 -15.33 13.82
C GLN A 634 29.69 -15.41 14.89
N ARG A 635 29.27 -14.27 15.46
CA ARG A 635 28.23 -14.21 16.50
C ARG A 635 26.81 -14.18 15.91
N VAL A 636 26.68 -13.78 14.66
CA VAL A 636 25.42 -13.88 13.90
C VAL A 636 25.38 -15.22 13.16
N LYS A 637 24.25 -15.91 13.18
CA LYS A 637 24.05 -17.25 12.61
C LYS A 637 23.31 -17.14 11.28
N PHE A 638 24.02 -16.65 10.26
CA PHE A 638 23.51 -16.41 8.90
C PHE A 638 24.27 -17.17 7.82
#